data_AF-A0A3L8A068-F1
#
_entry.id   AF-A0A3L8A068-F1
#
_cell.length_a   1.000
_cell.length_b   1.000
_cell.length_c   1.000
_cell.angle_alpha   90.00
_cell.angle_beta   90.00
_cell.angle_gamma   90.00
#
_symmetry.space_group_name_H-M   'P 1'
#
loop_
_entity.id
_entity.type
_entity.pdbx_description
1 polymer ?
#
loop_
_entity_poly.entity_id
_entity_poly.type
_entity_poly.pdbx_seq_one_letter_code
_entity_poly.pdbx_strand_id
1 'polypeptide(L)'
;MMLIAPLAAMCLDVDTPRYGVRIRTYPSATTEFTSIMLDGGNPIDTRNDEITLEMDIWALPENALGSICRIITDTGKNVDLLYGVGEENVRYPVFVTGDNDVMLSTPLVYQQWTRTSIKMSPSTGKITFSYGDETREIEYPEFKGTKSIRIAVGLCTLSDYLLFDVASVAVKDVYIYRDNKKIRYWKMERHNGDTCYDEISKAPAKVENPGWIIDETLSWDNIYTADFPYYPSIAFDPIVATFYMAYKDDSKLYVYHSPEGATDTINVTGGEYAANFPNQMIFISSMHKLLSYNLNENLFSCFNAGKQCWHNDRKSTVEHDYWNNTTVYNPADSSLISFGGYGHYHYKNVLLRSYPFSCREQSAVTLDDIHPRYSCSSVLVDSLLYLFGGRGCPTGRQELSPRNYYDLYTVNINNNKVTKLWGDNTSPVGGDFVPSENMVYDRERHCLYIWATLNGGTLLRADIATGKFEHMSLPANANIDSQTLYTNLYYSPEQKSLYSVIVNSEVSGESTVNIFRLDYPPIPVSSLAQYGITADNGFKYGHLLWIIGCMVIAAATAGFFIVRKRNKRESAAVTPAGDVVIAPAEEDESTDTSEPKALKLKSVRATPDTEPHYNLSRGSVRFFGGFRVFDKNGEDITPQFTPTLKQLLILLVLYTGKNPMGIPNNKLLSILWSDKEEEAAKNNRNVYMSRLRNLLTQIGDVTIQTHNGFRNICFGEGTVCDYLESLKLFDESNSENLDRLLELLFNGMMLPNVELDYVDSFKSDFSNKTLDLLSSLLNQEDLSDTLKMKIADTLFQHDFINEDALRIKCRLLHKQGRTGVAQSVYASFCKEYKSLMDSDYPHSLVDILESRP
;
A
#
# COMPACT_ATOMS: atom_id res chain seq x y z
N MET A 1 -2.57 -41.74 -34.73
CA MET A 1 -1.22 -41.23 -35.05
C MET A 1 -1.38 -39.76 -35.41
N MET A 2 -1.51 -38.91 -34.40
CA MET A 2 -1.56 -37.46 -34.50
C MET A 2 -0.35 -36.98 -33.69
N LEU A 3 0.65 -36.44 -34.38
CA LEU A 3 1.82 -35.83 -33.77
C LEU A 3 1.37 -34.55 -33.08
N ILE A 4 1.31 -34.57 -31.75
CA ILE A 4 1.33 -33.39 -30.91
C ILE A 4 2.79 -32.92 -30.93
N ALA A 5 3.05 -31.80 -31.61
CA ALA A 5 4.35 -31.15 -31.55
C ALA A 5 4.60 -30.70 -30.10
N PRO A 6 5.78 -30.97 -29.53
CA PRO A 6 6.11 -30.46 -28.20
C PRO A 6 6.22 -28.94 -28.29
N LEU A 7 5.55 -28.21 -27.38
CA LEU A 7 5.98 -26.87 -27.03
C LEU A 7 7.39 -27.00 -26.45
N ALA A 8 8.40 -26.84 -27.32
CA ALA A 8 9.77 -26.75 -26.90
C ALA A 8 9.91 -25.51 -26.02
N ALA A 9 10.34 -25.72 -24.78
CA ALA A 9 10.91 -24.68 -23.95
C ALA A 9 12.04 -24.01 -24.75
N MET A 10 11.77 -22.82 -25.28
CA MET A 10 12.79 -21.99 -25.89
C MET A 10 13.61 -21.40 -24.76
N CYS A 11 14.84 -21.93 -24.61
CA CYS A 11 15.94 -21.29 -23.93
C CYS A 11 16.09 -19.89 -24.55
N LEU A 12 15.63 -18.86 -23.83
CA LEU A 12 15.85 -17.47 -24.19
C LEU A 12 17.24 -17.07 -23.68
N ASP A 13 18.09 -16.59 -24.58
CA ASP A 13 19.42 -16.08 -24.23
C ASP A 13 19.30 -15.04 -23.11
N VAL A 14 19.98 -15.35 -22.01
CA VAL A 14 20.23 -14.48 -20.86
C VAL A 14 21.36 -13.54 -21.26
N ASP A 15 21.07 -12.24 -21.50
CA ASP A 15 22.06 -11.16 -21.23
C ASP A 15 21.58 -9.70 -21.40
N THR A 16 20.28 -9.40 -21.38
CA THR A 16 19.82 -8.02 -21.10
C THR A 16 18.42 -8.03 -20.52
N PRO A 17 18.12 -7.25 -19.45
CA PRO A 17 16.76 -7.09 -18.98
C PRO A 17 15.89 -6.61 -20.14
N ARG A 18 14.77 -7.32 -20.40
CA ARG A 18 13.78 -6.82 -21.35
C ARG A 18 13.16 -5.57 -20.73
N TYR A 19 13.27 -4.43 -21.41
CA TYR A 19 12.68 -3.17 -20.97
C TYR A 19 11.80 -2.57 -22.05
N GLY A 20 10.99 -1.60 -21.65
CA GLY A 20 9.94 -1.01 -22.47
C GLY A 20 8.61 -0.95 -21.72
N VAL A 21 7.60 -0.42 -22.39
CA VAL A 21 6.22 -0.41 -21.93
C VAL A 21 5.39 -1.29 -22.85
N ARG A 22 4.80 -2.35 -22.31
CA ARG A 22 3.76 -3.12 -22.96
C ARG A 22 2.46 -2.33 -22.93
N ILE A 23 1.87 -2.14 -24.10
CA ILE A 23 0.57 -1.49 -24.25
C ILE A 23 -0.51 -2.53 -23.99
N ARG A 24 -1.19 -2.42 -22.85
CA ARG A 24 -2.36 -3.24 -22.54
C ARG A 24 -3.51 -2.81 -23.44
N THR A 25 -4.12 -3.79 -24.11
CA THR A 25 -5.26 -3.62 -25.01
C THR A 25 -6.20 -4.83 -24.90
N TYR A 26 -7.14 -4.99 -25.83
CA TYR A 26 -8.00 -6.17 -25.95
C TYR A 26 -7.18 -7.47 -25.80
N PRO A 27 -7.62 -8.44 -24.97
CA PRO A 27 -8.97 -8.60 -24.39
C PRO A 27 -9.25 -7.87 -23.08
N SER A 28 -8.33 -7.03 -22.59
CA SER A 28 -8.52 -6.26 -21.35
C SER A 28 -9.70 -5.29 -21.46
N ALA A 29 -10.24 -4.83 -20.33
CA ALA A 29 -11.27 -3.79 -20.36
C ALA A 29 -10.66 -2.46 -20.85
N THR A 30 -11.46 -1.61 -21.52
CA THR A 30 -10.98 -0.32 -22.04
C THR A 30 -10.44 0.61 -20.94
N THR A 31 -10.96 0.49 -19.71
CA THR A 31 -10.47 1.19 -18.52
C THR A 31 -9.05 0.79 -18.11
N GLU A 32 -8.57 -0.35 -18.58
CA GLU A 32 -7.24 -0.90 -18.29
C GLU A 32 -6.25 -0.67 -19.44
N PHE A 33 -6.69 -0.05 -20.54
CA PHE A 33 -5.82 0.19 -21.68
C PHE A 33 -4.68 1.14 -21.30
N THR A 34 -3.50 0.86 -21.85
CA THR A 34 -2.32 1.68 -21.57
C THR A 34 -2.32 2.92 -22.45
N SER A 35 -2.08 4.07 -21.85
CA SER A 35 -1.85 5.34 -22.53
C SER A 35 -0.48 5.88 -22.16
N ILE A 36 0.31 6.33 -23.13
CA ILE A 36 1.57 7.03 -22.89
C ILE A 36 1.49 8.42 -23.49
N MET A 37 1.50 9.44 -22.64
CA MET A 37 1.53 10.85 -23.02
C MET A 37 2.96 11.38 -22.98
N LEU A 38 3.57 11.56 -24.16
CA LEU A 38 4.90 12.14 -24.28
C LEU A 38 4.89 13.62 -23.91
N ASP A 39 5.97 14.08 -23.27
CA ASP A 39 6.08 15.43 -22.67
C ASP A 39 4.92 15.75 -21.68
N GLY A 40 4.32 14.71 -21.09
CA GLY A 40 3.15 14.79 -20.22
C GLY A 40 1.89 15.30 -20.91
N GLY A 41 1.82 15.19 -22.25
CA GLY A 41 0.75 15.71 -23.10
C GLY A 41 0.94 17.18 -23.48
N ASN A 42 2.04 17.82 -23.07
CA ASN A 42 2.32 19.21 -23.44
C ASN A 42 2.73 19.32 -24.93
N PRO A 43 2.43 20.45 -25.60
CA PRO A 43 2.86 20.67 -26.97
C PRO A 43 4.39 20.74 -27.11
N ILE A 44 4.92 19.98 -28.07
CA ILE A 44 6.31 20.06 -28.53
C ILE A 44 6.36 21.04 -29.72
N ASP A 45 7.00 22.18 -29.51
CA ASP A 45 7.19 23.22 -30.53
C ASP A 45 8.00 22.68 -31.72
N THR A 46 7.47 22.84 -32.94
CA THR A 46 8.16 22.44 -34.18
C THR A 46 9.23 23.44 -34.59
N ARG A 47 9.06 24.72 -34.23
CA ARG A 47 9.86 25.87 -34.70
C ARG A 47 9.91 26.04 -36.21
N ASN A 48 8.93 25.45 -36.91
CA ASN A 48 8.91 25.31 -38.37
C ASN A 48 10.09 24.47 -38.93
N ASP A 49 10.81 23.76 -38.05
CA ASP A 49 11.86 22.79 -38.38
C ASP A 49 11.23 21.41 -38.58
N GLU A 50 11.98 20.50 -39.18
CA GLU A 50 11.56 19.11 -39.37
C GLU A 50 11.47 18.39 -38.01
N ILE A 51 10.41 17.61 -37.78
CA ILE A 51 10.24 16.85 -36.53
C ILE A 51 10.16 15.36 -36.84
N THR A 52 11.01 14.57 -36.17
CA THR A 52 11.02 13.11 -36.31
C THR A 52 10.69 12.45 -34.98
N LEU A 53 9.64 11.64 -34.96
CA LEU A 53 9.35 10.67 -33.90
C LEU A 53 9.96 9.34 -34.30
N GLU A 54 10.75 8.75 -33.41
CA GLU A 54 11.40 7.45 -33.65
C GLU A 54 11.25 6.56 -32.42
N MET A 55 10.90 5.29 -32.60
CA MET A 55 10.73 4.34 -31.50
C MET A 55 10.99 2.90 -31.97
N ASP A 56 11.38 2.03 -31.03
CA ASP A 56 11.39 0.59 -31.25
C ASP A 56 10.04 0.00 -30.85
N ILE A 57 9.44 -0.79 -31.74
CA ILE A 57 8.14 -1.43 -31.53
C ILE A 57 8.31 -2.94 -31.55
N TRP A 58 7.70 -3.63 -30.59
CA TRP A 58 7.60 -5.08 -30.52
C TRP A 58 6.14 -5.48 -30.72
N ALA A 59 5.81 -6.10 -31.84
CA ALA A 59 4.45 -6.51 -32.14
C ALA A 59 4.07 -7.81 -31.43
N LEU A 60 2.87 -7.84 -30.85
CA LEU A 60 2.29 -9.02 -30.20
C LEU A 60 1.12 -9.58 -31.03
N PRO A 61 0.91 -10.90 -31.03
CA PRO A 61 -0.12 -11.53 -31.86
C PRO A 61 -1.55 -11.32 -31.32
N GLU A 62 -1.71 -10.84 -30.09
CA GLU A 62 -2.97 -10.85 -29.31
C GLU A 62 -4.12 -10.04 -29.92
N ASN A 63 -3.82 -8.88 -30.52
CA ASN A 63 -4.83 -8.05 -31.17
C ASN A 63 -4.49 -7.85 -32.66
N ALA A 64 -5.50 -8.02 -33.53
CA ALA A 64 -5.32 -8.06 -34.97
C ALA A 64 -5.13 -6.69 -35.62
N LEU A 65 -5.61 -5.63 -34.98
CA LEU A 65 -5.55 -4.26 -35.50
C LEU A 65 -5.53 -3.24 -34.36
N GLY A 66 -5.23 -1.99 -34.69
CA GLY A 66 -5.39 -0.86 -33.77
C GLY A 66 -4.30 0.19 -33.92
N SER A 67 -4.47 1.33 -33.25
CA SER A 67 -3.49 2.41 -33.20
C SER A 67 -2.35 2.11 -32.24
N ILE A 68 -1.16 2.47 -32.66
CA ILE A 68 0.05 2.47 -31.85
C ILE A 68 0.32 3.87 -31.35
N CYS A 69 0.16 4.87 -32.21
CA CYS A 69 0.60 6.22 -31.93
C CYS A 69 -0.29 7.21 -32.69
N ARG A 70 -0.70 8.27 -31.99
CA ARG A 70 -1.41 9.42 -32.56
C ARG A 70 -0.61 10.69 -32.30
N ILE A 71 -0.38 11.45 -33.35
CA ILE A 71 0.27 12.76 -33.32
C ILE A 71 -0.80 13.80 -33.66
N ILE A 72 -0.98 14.80 -32.80
CA ILE A 72 -2.00 15.85 -32.94
C ILE A 72 -1.30 17.20 -33.09
N THR A 73 -1.65 17.93 -34.13
CA THR A 73 -1.16 19.29 -34.43
C THR A 73 -1.89 20.37 -33.62
N ASP A 74 -1.33 21.58 -33.58
CA ASP A 74 -1.96 22.74 -32.95
C ASP A 74 -3.28 23.19 -33.61
N THR A 75 -3.54 22.72 -34.83
CA THR A 75 -4.80 22.97 -35.57
C THR A 75 -5.85 21.88 -35.36
N GLY A 76 -5.57 20.88 -34.52
CA GLY A 76 -6.48 19.75 -34.23
C GLY A 76 -6.46 18.64 -35.26
N LYS A 77 -5.58 18.71 -36.27
CA LYS A 77 -5.37 17.66 -37.26
C LYS A 77 -4.46 16.56 -36.72
N ASN A 78 -4.64 15.32 -37.18
CA ASN A 78 -3.94 14.15 -36.67
C ASN A 78 -3.18 13.38 -37.75
N VAL A 79 -2.19 12.66 -37.27
CA VAL A 79 -1.34 11.74 -38.01
C VAL A 79 -1.24 10.47 -37.17
N ASP A 80 -1.79 9.36 -37.66
CA ASP A 80 -1.92 8.13 -36.90
C ASP A 80 -1.07 7.00 -37.49
N LEU A 81 -0.43 6.24 -36.62
CA LEU A 81 0.23 4.98 -36.94
C LEU A 81 -0.59 3.84 -36.32
N LEU A 82 -1.04 2.92 -37.15
CA LEU A 82 -1.84 1.76 -36.78
C LEU A 82 -1.31 0.48 -37.43
N TYR A 83 -1.78 -0.66 -36.92
CA TYR A 83 -1.66 -1.95 -37.58
C TYR A 83 -2.98 -2.33 -38.21
N GLY A 84 -2.93 -2.60 -39.52
CA GLY A 84 -4.05 -3.08 -40.31
C GLY A 84 -3.88 -4.54 -40.70
N VAL A 85 -4.99 -5.18 -41.04
CA VAL A 85 -5.04 -6.57 -41.51
C VAL A 85 -5.11 -6.57 -43.03
N GLY A 86 -4.16 -7.24 -43.69
CA GLY A 86 -4.14 -7.50 -45.12
C GLY A 86 -4.74 -8.87 -45.47
N GLU A 87 -4.43 -9.34 -46.68
CA GLU A 87 -4.81 -10.69 -47.11
C GLU A 87 -4.18 -11.77 -46.21
N GLU A 88 -4.86 -12.92 -46.09
CA GLU A 88 -4.43 -14.07 -45.28
C GLU A 88 -4.15 -13.75 -43.79
N ASN A 89 -4.77 -12.70 -43.23
CA ASN A 89 -4.55 -12.21 -41.87
C ASN A 89 -3.12 -11.72 -41.59
N VAL A 90 -2.32 -11.46 -42.63
CA VAL A 90 -1.00 -10.84 -42.46
C VAL A 90 -1.19 -9.38 -42.07
N ARG A 91 -0.46 -8.92 -41.06
CA ARG A 91 -0.63 -7.57 -40.50
C ARG A 91 0.49 -6.65 -40.96
N TYR A 92 0.15 -5.39 -41.24
CA TYR A 92 1.08 -4.41 -41.78
C TYR A 92 0.96 -3.07 -41.05
N PRO A 93 2.05 -2.28 -40.97
CA PRO A 93 1.98 -0.88 -40.58
C PRO A 93 1.13 -0.09 -41.58
N VAL A 94 0.18 0.68 -41.04
CA VAL A 94 -0.69 1.57 -41.79
C VAL A 94 -0.56 2.96 -41.19
N PHE A 95 -0.45 3.94 -42.07
CA PHE A 95 -0.37 5.34 -41.70
C PHE A 95 -1.63 6.06 -42.17
N VAL A 96 -2.25 6.86 -41.31
CA VAL A 96 -3.50 7.57 -41.64
C VAL A 96 -3.33 9.07 -41.42
N THR A 97 -3.67 9.86 -42.44
CA THR A 97 -3.64 11.32 -42.43
C THR A 97 -4.92 11.87 -43.06
N GLY A 98 -5.80 12.47 -42.26
CA GLY A 98 -7.13 12.87 -42.72
C GLY A 98 -7.90 11.68 -43.30
N ASP A 99 -8.35 11.79 -44.56
CA ASP A 99 -9.08 10.73 -45.27
C ASP A 99 -8.18 9.78 -46.07
N ASN A 100 -6.85 9.93 -46.00
CA ASN A 100 -5.90 9.08 -46.72
C ASN A 100 -5.24 8.09 -45.77
N ASP A 101 -5.09 6.84 -46.22
CA ASP A 101 -4.29 5.80 -45.59
C ASP A 101 -3.20 5.26 -46.52
N VAL A 102 -2.06 4.88 -45.97
CA VAL A 102 -1.00 4.18 -46.70
C VAL A 102 -0.50 3.00 -45.88
N MET A 103 -0.69 1.81 -46.46
CA MET A 103 -0.22 0.54 -45.92
C MET A 103 1.15 0.19 -46.49
N LEU A 104 2.10 -0.20 -45.64
CA LEU A 104 3.40 -0.71 -46.07
C LEU A 104 3.29 -2.11 -46.66
N SER A 105 4.24 -2.45 -47.55
CA SER A 105 4.35 -3.80 -48.11
C SER A 105 5.11 -4.78 -47.20
N THR A 106 5.86 -4.26 -46.24
CA THR A 106 6.60 -5.05 -45.25
C THR A 106 5.66 -5.45 -44.10
N PRO A 107 5.44 -6.75 -43.87
CA PRO A 107 4.57 -7.22 -42.80
C PRO A 107 5.21 -7.02 -41.43
N LEU A 108 4.38 -7.08 -40.39
CA LEU A 108 4.83 -7.03 -39.02
C LEU A 108 5.68 -8.23 -38.64
N VAL A 109 6.82 -7.96 -38.02
CA VAL A 109 7.64 -9.00 -37.40
C VAL A 109 7.23 -9.13 -35.93
N TYR A 110 6.66 -10.29 -35.59
CA TYR A 110 6.31 -10.61 -34.21
C TYR A 110 7.54 -11.00 -33.41
N GLN A 111 7.50 -10.73 -32.11
CA GLN A 111 8.54 -11.17 -31.17
C GLN A 111 9.96 -10.65 -31.51
N GLN A 112 10.04 -9.49 -32.15
CA GLN A 112 11.29 -8.82 -32.48
C GLN A 112 11.12 -7.30 -32.40
N TRP A 113 12.12 -6.60 -31.85
CA TRP A 113 12.15 -5.14 -31.85
C TRP A 113 12.42 -4.62 -33.26
N THR A 114 11.53 -3.78 -33.76
CA THR A 114 11.66 -3.15 -35.09
C THR A 114 11.64 -1.63 -34.94
N ARG A 115 12.68 -0.97 -35.49
CA ARG A 115 12.80 0.48 -35.51
C ARG A 115 11.76 1.09 -36.45
N THR A 116 11.01 2.06 -35.94
CA THR A 116 9.97 2.78 -36.66
C THR A 116 10.19 4.28 -36.54
N SER A 117 10.06 5.03 -37.64
CA SER A 117 10.23 6.49 -37.64
C SER A 117 9.12 7.19 -38.42
N ILE A 118 8.59 8.30 -37.89
CA ILE A 118 7.65 9.21 -38.54
C ILE A 118 8.29 10.59 -38.57
N LYS A 119 8.63 11.05 -39.76
CA LYS A 119 9.34 12.28 -40.04
C LYS A 119 8.39 13.26 -40.72
N MET A 120 8.16 14.42 -40.12
CA MET A 120 7.12 15.37 -40.54
C MET A 120 7.73 16.76 -40.75
N SER A 121 7.43 17.40 -41.88
CA SER A 121 7.96 18.71 -42.23
C SER A 121 6.87 19.79 -42.24
N PRO A 122 6.85 20.72 -41.26
CA PRO A 122 5.94 21.86 -41.27
C PRO A 122 6.15 22.82 -42.46
N SER A 123 7.36 22.86 -43.03
CA SER A 123 7.69 23.77 -44.13
C SER A 123 7.10 23.31 -45.47
N THR A 124 7.08 22.00 -45.72
CA THR A 124 6.63 21.41 -46.99
C THR A 124 5.29 20.70 -46.88
N GLY A 125 4.86 20.28 -45.69
CA GLY A 125 3.71 19.40 -45.48
C GLY A 125 4.00 17.93 -45.85
N LYS A 126 5.27 17.57 -46.04
CA LYS A 126 5.66 16.18 -46.33
C LYS A 126 5.77 15.36 -45.06
N ILE A 127 5.30 14.12 -45.12
CA ILE A 127 5.45 13.14 -44.05
C ILE A 127 6.11 11.88 -44.63
N THR A 128 7.24 11.49 -44.06
CA THR A 128 8.00 10.30 -44.41
C THR A 128 7.91 9.31 -43.25
N PHE A 129 7.56 8.06 -43.55
CA PHE A 129 7.46 6.99 -42.56
C PHE A 129 8.36 5.83 -42.94
N SER A 130 8.98 5.23 -41.93
CA SER A 130 9.86 4.07 -42.11
C SER A 130 9.53 3.00 -41.07
N TYR A 131 9.51 1.74 -41.50
CA TYR A 131 9.38 0.56 -40.66
C TYR A 131 10.40 -0.48 -41.13
N GLY A 132 11.38 -0.81 -40.29
CA GLY A 132 12.51 -1.62 -40.71
C GLY A 132 13.25 -0.95 -41.88
N ASP A 133 13.37 -1.65 -43.01
CA ASP A 133 14.06 -1.18 -44.22
C ASP A 133 13.13 -0.50 -45.25
N GLU A 134 11.81 -0.53 -45.05
CA GLU A 134 10.88 0.13 -45.97
C GLU A 134 10.59 1.58 -45.54
N THR A 135 10.68 2.51 -46.50
CA THR A 135 10.36 3.92 -46.32
C THR A 135 9.36 4.39 -47.38
N ARG A 136 8.41 5.24 -46.98
CA ARG A 136 7.40 5.84 -47.85
C ARG A 136 7.21 7.31 -47.50
N GLU A 137 6.88 8.13 -48.50
CA GLU A 137 6.62 9.56 -48.34
C GLU A 137 5.23 9.90 -48.89
N ILE A 138 4.51 10.75 -48.17
CA ILE A 138 3.22 11.31 -48.58
C ILE A 138 3.21 12.84 -48.42
N GLU A 139 2.36 13.49 -49.22
CA GLU A 139 2.05 14.90 -49.04
C GLU A 139 0.79 15.06 -48.18
N TYR A 140 0.91 15.78 -47.07
CA TYR A 140 -0.20 16.14 -46.19
C TYR A 140 -0.25 17.67 -46.00
N PRO A 141 -0.93 18.40 -46.90
CA PRO A 141 -0.94 19.86 -46.91
C PRO A 141 -1.40 20.50 -45.59
N GLU A 142 -2.25 19.82 -44.82
CA GLU A 142 -2.77 20.33 -43.53
C GLU A 142 -1.70 20.40 -42.44
N PHE A 143 -0.57 19.69 -42.59
CA PHE A 143 0.58 19.78 -41.68
C PHE A 143 1.45 21.02 -41.95
N LYS A 144 1.23 21.71 -43.07
CA LYS A 144 2.03 22.89 -43.42
C LYS A 144 1.77 24.03 -42.44
N GLY A 145 2.82 24.57 -41.85
CA GLY A 145 2.74 25.65 -40.86
C GLY A 145 2.37 25.21 -39.44
N THR A 146 2.30 23.92 -39.16
CA THR A 146 2.10 23.38 -37.80
C THR A 146 3.15 23.93 -36.84
N LYS A 147 2.72 24.57 -35.75
CA LYS A 147 3.60 25.21 -34.76
C LYS A 147 4.00 24.29 -33.64
N SER A 148 3.15 23.31 -33.30
CA SER A 148 3.46 22.34 -32.25
C SER A 148 2.69 21.04 -32.46
N ILE A 149 3.23 19.96 -31.91
CA ILE A 149 2.59 18.65 -31.89
C ILE A 149 2.45 18.10 -30.48
N ARG A 150 1.44 17.27 -30.24
CA ARG A 150 1.32 16.40 -29.07
C ARG A 150 1.29 14.96 -29.51
N ILE A 151 1.84 14.06 -28.72
CA ILE A 151 2.01 12.66 -29.10
C ILE A 151 1.50 11.77 -27.99
N ALA A 152 0.61 10.86 -28.35
CA ALA A 152 0.13 9.78 -27.49
C ALA A 152 0.52 8.43 -28.13
N VAL A 153 1.02 7.49 -27.32
CA VAL A 153 1.28 6.10 -27.73
C VAL A 153 0.33 5.19 -26.94
N GLY A 154 -0.24 4.19 -27.61
CA GLY A 154 -1.37 3.40 -27.10
C GLY A 154 -2.68 4.17 -27.18
N LEU A 155 -3.49 4.11 -26.12
CA LEU A 155 -4.75 4.87 -26.03
C LEU A 155 -4.47 6.38 -26.04
N CYS A 156 -5.13 7.13 -26.93
CA CYS A 156 -4.99 8.58 -26.98
C CYS A 156 -6.17 9.28 -26.29
N THR A 157 -5.92 9.95 -25.17
CA THR A 157 -6.92 10.77 -24.44
C THR A 157 -6.87 12.27 -24.77
N LEU A 158 -6.05 12.69 -25.73
CA LEU A 158 -5.87 14.10 -26.14
C LEU A 158 -6.89 14.61 -27.18
N SER A 159 -7.85 13.80 -27.62
CA SER A 159 -8.81 14.15 -28.67
C SER A 159 -10.24 13.88 -28.24
N ASP A 160 -11.17 14.74 -28.69
CA ASP A 160 -12.62 14.51 -28.57
C ASP A 160 -13.07 13.26 -29.37
N TYR A 161 -12.22 12.78 -30.28
CA TYR A 161 -12.39 11.53 -31.01
C TYR A 161 -11.55 10.43 -30.35
N LEU A 162 -12.19 9.71 -29.43
CA LEU A 162 -11.60 8.51 -28.83
C LEU A 162 -11.45 7.42 -29.89
N LEU A 163 -10.21 7.03 -30.18
CA LEU A 163 -9.91 5.85 -30.97
C LEU A 163 -9.68 4.69 -30.00
N PHE A 164 -10.70 3.85 -29.83
CA PHE A 164 -10.65 2.75 -28.85
C PHE A 164 -9.89 1.53 -29.35
N ASP A 165 -9.65 1.39 -30.65
CA ASP A 165 -8.86 0.28 -31.18
C ASP A 165 -7.37 0.55 -30.98
N VAL A 166 -6.76 -0.07 -29.98
CA VAL A 166 -5.34 0.05 -29.63
C VAL A 166 -4.58 -1.21 -30.00
N ALA A 167 -3.44 -1.08 -30.68
CA ALA A 167 -2.63 -2.21 -31.11
C ALA A 167 -1.97 -2.93 -29.91
N SER A 168 -1.83 -4.25 -30.00
CA SER A 168 -1.06 -5.02 -29.01
C SER A 168 0.43 -4.94 -29.37
N VAL A 169 1.13 -4.03 -28.70
CA VAL A 169 2.55 -3.77 -28.91
C VAL A 169 3.26 -3.50 -27.59
N ALA A 170 4.58 -3.62 -27.58
CA ALA A 170 5.41 -2.91 -26.63
C ALA A 170 6.27 -1.86 -27.34
N VAL A 171 6.60 -0.80 -26.62
CA VAL A 171 7.44 0.30 -27.11
C VAL A 171 8.61 0.57 -26.18
N LYS A 172 9.76 0.89 -26.76
CA LYS A 172 10.92 1.36 -26.01
C LYS A 172 11.73 2.34 -26.85
N ASP A 173 12.69 3.00 -26.19
CA ASP A 173 13.64 3.88 -26.87
C ASP A 173 12.95 4.92 -27.77
N VAL A 174 12.10 5.76 -27.17
CA VAL A 174 11.32 6.78 -27.89
C VAL A 174 12.12 8.08 -27.98
N TYR A 175 12.40 8.52 -29.20
CA TYR A 175 13.16 9.73 -29.51
C TYR A 175 12.30 10.77 -30.21
N ILE A 176 12.58 12.03 -29.92
CA ILE A 176 12.15 13.15 -30.76
C ILE A 176 13.38 13.88 -31.26
N TYR A 177 13.46 14.05 -32.57
CA TYR A 177 14.45 14.91 -33.22
C TYR A 177 13.77 16.16 -33.76
N ARG A 178 14.48 17.28 -33.65
CA ARG A 178 14.21 18.51 -34.41
C ARG A 178 15.36 18.69 -35.39
N ASP A 179 15.07 18.61 -36.67
CA ASP A 179 16.01 18.29 -37.75
C ASP A 179 16.87 17.08 -37.35
N ASN A 180 18.18 17.26 -37.26
CA ASN A 180 19.14 16.22 -36.86
C ASN A 180 19.48 16.26 -35.36
N LYS A 181 18.87 17.16 -34.58
CA LYS A 181 19.15 17.29 -33.15
C LYS A 181 18.15 16.50 -32.32
N LYS A 182 18.63 15.50 -31.57
CA LYS A 182 17.85 14.79 -30.56
C LYS A 182 17.45 15.76 -29.44
N ILE A 183 16.15 15.95 -29.21
CA ILE A 183 15.61 16.87 -28.19
C ILE A 183 14.91 16.14 -27.02
N ARG A 184 14.53 14.87 -27.22
CA ARG A 184 13.96 13.98 -26.19
C ARG A 184 14.50 12.57 -26.36
N TYR A 185 14.63 11.85 -25.25
CA TYR A 185 14.90 10.41 -25.26
C TYR A 185 14.29 9.69 -24.05
N TRP A 186 13.14 9.05 -24.24
CA TRP A 186 12.56 8.16 -23.23
C TRP A 186 13.02 6.73 -23.46
N LYS A 187 14.00 6.28 -22.68
CA LYS A 187 14.54 4.91 -22.79
C LYS A 187 13.51 3.84 -22.38
N MET A 188 12.67 4.12 -21.39
CA MET A 188 11.69 3.18 -20.81
C MET A 188 12.31 1.97 -20.08
N GLU A 189 13.52 2.13 -19.54
CA GLU A 189 14.23 1.12 -18.73
C GLU A 189 14.08 1.36 -17.22
N ARG A 190 13.77 2.60 -16.85
CA ARG A 190 13.57 3.05 -15.47
C ARG A 190 12.35 3.96 -15.43
N HIS A 191 11.67 3.99 -14.30
CA HIS A 191 10.44 4.76 -14.12
C HIS A 191 10.33 5.29 -12.69
N ASN A 192 9.37 6.19 -12.49
CA ASN A 192 8.96 6.70 -11.19
C ASN A 192 7.44 6.54 -11.10
N GLY A 193 7.01 5.33 -10.74
CA GLY A 193 5.62 4.91 -10.80
C GLY A 193 5.10 4.99 -12.24
N ASP A 194 4.12 5.86 -12.46
CA ASP A 194 3.43 6.03 -13.73
C ASP A 194 4.17 6.99 -14.69
N THR A 195 5.47 7.25 -14.51
CA THR A 195 6.19 8.22 -15.33
C THR A 195 7.61 7.76 -15.66
N CYS A 196 7.98 7.84 -16.93
CA CYS A 196 9.37 7.73 -17.39
C CYS A 196 9.87 9.11 -17.82
N TYR A 197 10.98 9.57 -17.25
CA TYR A 197 11.61 10.82 -17.62
C TYR A 197 12.63 10.64 -18.74
N ASP A 198 12.65 11.59 -19.66
CA ASP A 198 13.59 11.59 -20.78
C ASP A 198 15.03 11.90 -20.33
N GLU A 199 16.02 11.31 -20.99
CA GLU A 199 17.43 11.42 -20.61
C GLU A 199 18.08 12.76 -20.99
N ILE A 200 17.43 13.57 -21.83
CA ILE A 200 17.97 14.85 -22.34
C ILE A 200 17.43 16.04 -21.57
N SER A 201 16.11 16.18 -21.46
CA SER A 201 15.46 17.36 -20.88
C SER A 201 14.69 17.10 -19.61
N LYS A 202 14.65 15.84 -19.13
CA LYS A 202 13.85 15.42 -17.98
C LYS A 202 12.34 15.71 -18.15
N ALA A 203 11.88 15.70 -19.40
CA ALA A 203 10.49 15.73 -19.80
C ALA A 203 9.80 14.41 -19.41
N PRO A 204 8.60 14.45 -18.83
CA PRO A 204 7.88 13.23 -18.45
C PRO A 204 7.22 12.58 -19.67
N ALA A 205 7.27 11.26 -19.75
CA ALA A 205 6.28 10.44 -20.45
C ALA A 205 5.38 9.85 -19.37
N LYS A 206 4.15 10.37 -19.28
CA LYS A 206 3.16 9.89 -18.29
C LYS A 206 2.47 8.66 -18.86
N VAL A 207 2.40 7.59 -18.07
CA VAL A 207 1.86 6.30 -18.47
C VAL A 207 0.65 5.98 -17.59
N GLU A 208 -0.52 5.86 -18.18
CA GLU A 208 -1.70 5.33 -17.51
C GLU A 208 -1.76 3.81 -17.74
N ASN A 209 -2.10 3.04 -16.69
CA ASN A 209 -2.09 1.57 -16.70
C ASN A 209 -0.76 0.99 -17.23
N PRO A 210 0.39 1.30 -16.59
CA PRO A 210 1.68 0.90 -17.11
C PRO A 210 1.85 -0.62 -17.13
N GLY A 211 2.40 -1.12 -18.23
CA GLY A 211 2.97 -2.46 -18.35
C GLY A 211 4.48 -2.39 -18.47
N TRP A 212 5.18 -1.93 -17.43
CA TRP A 212 6.65 -1.85 -17.46
C TRP A 212 7.23 -3.26 -17.56
N ILE A 213 7.86 -3.58 -18.69
CA ILE A 213 8.42 -4.93 -18.91
C ILE A 213 9.53 -5.23 -17.90
N ILE A 214 10.25 -4.19 -17.47
CA ILE A 214 11.34 -4.34 -16.49
C ILE A 214 10.84 -4.80 -15.12
N ASP A 215 9.58 -4.50 -14.76
CA ASP A 215 8.99 -4.89 -13.48
C ASP A 215 8.72 -6.40 -13.40
N GLU A 216 8.60 -7.09 -14.56
CA GLU A 216 8.45 -8.55 -14.62
C GLU A 216 9.64 -9.25 -13.95
N THR A 217 10.85 -8.68 -14.06
CA THR A 217 12.07 -9.24 -13.43
C THR A 217 12.07 -9.16 -11.89
N LEU A 218 11.20 -8.34 -11.32
CA LEU A 218 11.05 -8.11 -9.88
C LEU A 218 9.73 -8.64 -9.33
N SER A 219 8.86 -9.16 -10.18
CA SER A 219 7.52 -9.59 -9.82
C SER A 219 7.52 -11.07 -9.48
N TRP A 220 6.67 -11.44 -8.53
CA TRP A 220 6.44 -12.83 -8.17
C TRP A 220 5.42 -13.45 -9.12
N ASP A 221 5.81 -14.51 -9.82
CA ASP A 221 4.91 -15.30 -10.66
C ASP A 221 4.21 -16.34 -9.80
N ASN A 222 2.88 -16.30 -9.70
CA ASN A 222 2.12 -17.41 -9.12
C ASN A 222 2.10 -18.58 -10.11
N ILE A 223 2.81 -19.66 -9.77
CA ILE A 223 2.98 -20.82 -10.65
C ILE A 223 2.13 -22.03 -10.23
N TYR A 224 1.54 -22.01 -9.04
CA TYR A 224 0.72 -23.10 -8.53
C TYR A 224 -0.23 -22.64 -7.42
N THR A 225 -1.50 -23.03 -7.55
CA THR A 225 -2.53 -22.88 -6.52
C THR A 225 -3.29 -24.19 -6.37
N ALA A 226 -3.46 -24.67 -5.14
CA ALA A 226 -4.28 -25.84 -4.85
C ALA A 226 -4.93 -25.78 -3.47
N ASP A 227 -6.13 -26.34 -3.37
CA ASP A 227 -6.90 -26.44 -2.13
C ASP A 227 -6.75 -27.82 -1.50
N PHE A 228 -6.69 -27.84 -0.17
CA PHE A 228 -6.54 -29.03 0.66
C PHE A 228 -7.59 -29.05 1.76
N PRO A 229 -8.16 -30.21 2.11
CA PRO A 229 -9.16 -30.31 3.17
C PRO A 229 -8.57 -30.25 4.58
N TYR A 230 -7.24 -30.19 4.70
CA TYR A 230 -6.50 -30.15 5.97
C TYR A 230 -5.18 -29.41 5.80
N TYR A 231 -4.51 -29.08 6.92
CA TYR A 231 -3.20 -28.41 6.93
C TYR A 231 -2.10 -29.27 6.26
N PRO A 232 -1.59 -28.89 5.07
CA PRO A 232 -0.51 -29.63 4.43
C PRO A 232 0.85 -29.25 5.01
N SER A 233 1.75 -30.23 5.09
CA SER A 233 3.18 -29.96 5.15
C SER A 233 3.75 -29.99 3.74
N ILE A 234 4.74 -29.12 3.50
CA ILE A 234 5.34 -28.93 2.19
C ILE A 234 6.84 -29.06 2.33
N ALA A 235 7.44 -29.86 1.45
CA ALA A 235 8.87 -29.98 1.31
C ALA A 235 9.28 -29.69 -0.14
N PHE A 236 10.48 -29.15 -0.32
CA PHE A 236 10.98 -28.74 -1.63
C PHE A 236 12.32 -29.41 -1.93
N ASP A 237 12.42 -30.08 -3.07
CA ASP A 237 13.70 -30.51 -3.64
C ASP A 237 14.28 -29.37 -4.51
N PRO A 238 15.35 -28.70 -4.04
CA PRO A 238 15.96 -27.58 -4.75
C PRO A 238 16.77 -27.97 -5.99
N ILE A 239 17.08 -29.26 -6.17
CA ILE A 239 17.86 -29.73 -7.33
C ILE A 239 16.94 -29.73 -8.56
N VAL A 240 15.85 -30.49 -8.50
CA VAL A 240 14.89 -30.63 -9.60
C VAL A 240 13.68 -29.70 -9.49
N ALA A 241 13.70 -28.75 -8.56
CA ALA A 241 12.63 -27.79 -8.28
C ALA A 241 11.23 -28.43 -8.16
N THR A 242 11.14 -29.48 -7.33
CA THR A 242 9.91 -30.25 -7.12
C THR A 242 9.39 -30.07 -5.69
N PHE A 243 8.10 -29.78 -5.56
CA PHE A 243 7.40 -29.68 -4.29
C PHE A 243 6.66 -30.97 -3.97
N TYR A 244 6.77 -31.41 -2.73
CA TYR A 244 6.06 -32.55 -2.15
C TYR A 244 5.11 -32.04 -1.08
N MET A 245 3.85 -32.49 -1.10
CA MET A 245 2.83 -32.06 -0.16
C MET A 245 2.08 -33.26 0.38
N ALA A 246 1.92 -33.30 1.70
CA ALA A 246 1.20 -34.35 2.40
C ALA A 246 0.50 -33.75 3.63
N TYR A 247 -0.64 -34.32 4.00
CA TYR A 247 -1.37 -33.94 5.20
C TYR A 247 -1.83 -35.18 5.97
N LYS A 248 -2.28 -34.95 7.20
CA LYS A 248 -2.67 -36.01 8.14
C LYS A 248 -3.79 -36.89 7.56
N ASP A 249 -3.68 -38.20 7.80
CA ASP A 249 -4.67 -39.23 7.45
C ASP A 249 -4.98 -39.38 5.95
N ASP A 250 -4.27 -38.70 5.06
CA ASP A 250 -4.32 -38.96 3.63
C ASP A 250 -3.30 -40.05 3.23
N SER A 251 -3.70 -40.86 2.26
CA SER A 251 -2.87 -41.91 1.65
C SER A 251 -2.22 -41.44 0.35
N LYS A 252 -2.15 -40.14 0.12
CA LYS A 252 -1.57 -39.54 -1.09
C LYS A 252 -0.42 -38.62 -0.73
N LEU A 253 0.59 -38.63 -1.61
CA LEU A 253 1.65 -37.65 -1.65
C LEU A 253 1.49 -36.86 -2.96
N TYR A 254 1.15 -35.59 -2.84
CA TYR A 254 0.97 -34.69 -3.98
C TYR A 254 2.32 -34.13 -4.40
N VAL A 255 2.55 -34.05 -5.70
CA VAL A 255 3.83 -33.63 -6.27
C VAL A 255 3.57 -32.54 -7.30
N TYR A 256 4.34 -31.45 -7.23
CA TYR A 256 4.33 -30.39 -8.23
C TYR A 256 5.74 -30.15 -8.74
N HIS A 257 5.92 -30.35 -10.05
CA HIS A 257 7.17 -30.11 -10.77
C HIS A 257 7.15 -28.70 -11.36
N SER A 258 7.86 -27.77 -10.71
CA SER A 258 7.85 -26.37 -11.10
C SER A 258 8.36 -26.10 -12.53
N PRO A 259 9.42 -26.75 -13.04
CA PRO A 259 9.94 -26.46 -14.38
C PRO A 259 8.93 -26.75 -15.50
N GLU A 260 8.18 -27.84 -15.38
CA GLU A 260 7.18 -28.26 -16.36
C GLU A 260 5.77 -27.71 -16.09
N GLY A 261 5.53 -27.14 -14.90
CA GLY A 261 4.20 -26.80 -14.43
C GLY A 261 3.29 -28.03 -14.26
N ALA A 262 3.88 -29.22 -14.05
CA ALA A 262 3.19 -30.49 -14.04
C ALA A 262 2.86 -30.95 -12.61
N THR A 263 1.69 -31.56 -12.44
CA THR A 263 1.25 -32.15 -11.17
C THR A 263 1.21 -33.67 -11.25
N ASP A 264 1.62 -34.35 -10.18
CA ASP A 264 1.52 -35.80 -10.01
C ASP A 264 0.99 -36.15 -8.61
N THR A 265 0.56 -37.39 -8.42
CA THR A 265 0.07 -37.91 -7.14
C THR A 265 0.52 -39.35 -6.94
N ILE A 266 1.27 -39.58 -5.87
CA ILE A 266 1.73 -40.90 -5.47
C ILE A 266 0.78 -41.47 -4.43
N ASN A 267 0.15 -42.61 -4.74
CA ASN A 267 -0.66 -43.35 -3.76
C ASN A 267 0.26 -44.13 -2.82
N VAL A 268 0.19 -43.80 -1.54
CA VAL A 268 0.96 -44.43 -0.47
C VAL A 268 0.35 -45.79 -0.15
N THR A 269 1.16 -46.84 -0.22
CA THR A 269 0.73 -48.24 -0.09
C THR A 269 0.87 -48.79 1.33
N GLY A 270 1.57 -48.08 2.22
CA GLY A 270 1.76 -48.49 3.61
C GLY A 270 2.65 -47.54 4.42
N GLY A 271 2.79 -47.87 5.71
CA GLY A 271 3.44 -47.02 6.69
C GLY A 271 2.63 -45.77 7.04
N GLU A 272 3.18 -44.98 7.95
CA GLU A 272 2.56 -43.81 8.55
C GLU A 272 3.38 -42.54 8.34
N TYR A 273 2.66 -41.50 7.92
CA TYR A 273 3.14 -40.12 7.90
C TYR A 273 3.30 -39.64 9.35
N ALA A 274 4.47 -39.08 9.70
CA ALA A 274 4.81 -38.81 11.09
C ALA A 274 4.10 -37.56 11.65
N ALA A 275 3.78 -36.60 10.78
CA ALA A 275 3.19 -35.33 11.20
C ALA A 275 1.67 -35.39 11.33
N ASN A 276 1.14 -34.56 12.23
CA ASN A 276 -0.30 -34.35 12.42
C ASN A 276 -0.71 -32.87 12.29
N PHE A 277 0.25 -32.00 11.99
CA PHE A 277 0.13 -30.53 11.86
C PHE A 277 1.00 -30.05 10.68
N PRO A 278 0.84 -28.79 10.20
CA PRO A 278 1.60 -28.30 9.04
C PRO A 278 3.10 -28.14 9.35
N ASN A 279 3.89 -27.89 8.30
CA ASN A 279 5.32 -27.57 8.40
C ASN A 279 6.19 -28.64 9.10
N GLN A 280 5.88 -29.90 8.83
CA GLN A 280 6.52 -31.04 9.47
C GLN A 280 7.07 -32.05 8.46
N MET A 281 7.55 -31.51 7.32
CA MET A 281 8.16 -32.28 6.25
C MET A 281 9.31 -31.50 5.62
N ILE A 282 10.43 -32.17 5.36
CA ILE A 282 11.62 -31.58 4.75
C ILE A 282 12.20 -32.54 3.72
N PHE A 283 12.75 -31.99 2.64
CA PHE A 283 13.55 -32.75 1.68
C PHE A 283 15.03 -32.53 1.99
N ILE A 284 15.76 -33.61 2.23
CA ILE A 284 17.18 -33.60 2.57
C ILE A 284 17.97 -33.91 1.30
N SER A 285 18.41 -32.87 0.60
CA SER A 285 19.05 -32.99 -0.72
C SER A 285 20.32 -33.85 -0.71
N SER A 286 21.15 -33.77 0.33
CA SER A 286 22.39 -34.56 0.43
C SER A 286 22.14 -36.06 0.55
N MET A 287 20.93 -36.47 0.97
CA MET A 287 20.55 -37.86 1.14
C MET A 287 19.50 -38.31 0.12
N HIS A 288 18.95 -37.39 -0.68
CA HIS A 288 17.76 -37.58 -1.52
C HIS A 288 16.60 -38.23 -0.75
N LYS A 289 16.27 -37.68 0.43
CA LYS A 289 15.21 -38.21 1.30
C LYS A 289 14.14 -37.18 1.58
N LEU A 290 12.89 -37.57 1.37
CA LEU A 290 11.72 -36.87 1.91
C LEU A 290 11.43 -37.40 3.32
N LEU A 291 11.53 -36.52 4.31
CA LEU A 291 11.38 -36.85 5.73
C LEU A 291 10.20 -36.10 6.32
N SER A 292 9.23 -36.82 6.86
CA SER A 292 8.22 -36.29 7.77
C SER A 292 8.67 -36.46 9.22
N TYR A 293 8.32 -35.52 10.09
CA TYR A 293 8.74 -35.53 11.49
C TYR A 293 7.68 -34.98 12.44
N ASN A 294 7.71 -35.37 13.71
CA ASN A 294 6.97 -34.73 14.80
C ASN A 294 7.93 -34.50 15.98
N LEU A 295 8.09 -33.24 16.36
CA LEU A 295 9.09 -32.81 17.35
C LEU A 295 8.68 -33.10 18.79
N ASN A 296 7.37 -33.23 19.07
CA ASN A 296 6.84 -33.55 20.40
C ASN A 296 7.11 -35.01 20.75
N GLU A 297 6.83 -35.91 19.83
CA GLU A 297 6.91 -37.36 20.05
C GLU A 297 8.25 -37.97 19.59
N ASN A 298 9.19 -37.13 19.12
CA ASN A 298 10.47 -37.54 18.55
C ASN A 298 10.28 -38.63 17.48
N LEU A 299 9.30 -38.40 16.60
CA LEU A 299 8.82 -39.36 15.61
C LEU A 299 9.29 -38.93 14.21
N PHE A 300 9.78 -39.88 13.42
CA PHE A 300 10.33 -39.61 12.09
C PHE A 300 9.87 -40.68 11.11
N SER A 301 9.57 -40.29 9.88
CA SER A 301 9.19 -41.23 8.82
C SER A 301 9.74 -40.77 7.48
N CYS A 302 10.63 -41.56 6.89
CA CYS A 302 11.15 -41.31 5.55
C CYS A 302 10.25 -41.95 4.51
N PHE A 303 9.97 -41.25 3.42
CA PHE A 303 9.27 -41.82 2.29
C PHE A 303 10.21 -42.68 1.43
N ASN A 304 9.77 -43.88 1.07
CA ASN A 304 10.46 -44.76 0.14
C ASN A 304 9.75 -44.71 -1.22
N ALA A 305 10.34 -44.01 -2.20
CA ALA A 305 9.73 -43.85 -3.53
C ALA A 305 9.55 -45.19 -4.29
N GLY A 306 10.49 -46.14 -4.14
CA GLY A 306 10.42 -47.42 -4.86
C GLY A 306 9.34 -48.38 -4.34
N LYS A 307 9.00 -48.28 -3.05
CA LYS A 307 7.91 -49.04 -2.42
C LYS A 307 6.63 -48.22 -2.25
N GLN A 308 6.68 -46.91 -2.49
CA GLN A 308 5.61 -45.94 -2.24
C GLN A 308 5.03 -46.08 -0.82
N CYS A 309 5.90 -46.17 0.19
CA CYS A 309 5.48 -46.30 1.59
C CYS A 309 6.33 -45.43 2.51
N TRP A 310 5.73 -45.04 3.63
CA TRP A 310 6.42 -44.42 4.75
C TRP A 310 7.15 -45.50 5.57
N HIS A 311 8.30 -45.15 6.17
CA HIS A 311 9.12 -46.13 6.89
C HIS A 311 8.61 -46.45 8.30
N ASN A 312 7.93 -45.51 8.95
CA ASN A 312 7.38 -45.70 10.29
C ASN A 312 5.97 -46.28 10.22
N ASP A 313 5.51 -46.97 11.27
CA ASP A 313 4.16 -47.51 11.37
C ASP A 313 3.37 -46.88 12.54
N ARG A 314 3.95 -45.88 13.23
CA ARG A 314 3.30 -45.16 14.32
C ARG A 314 2.75 -43.83 13.83
N LYS A 315 1.48 -43.57 14.13
CA LYS A 315 0.84 -42.25 13.99
C LYS A 315 1.18 -41.34 15.16
N SER A 316 1.30 -40.05 14.88
CA SER A 316 1.33 -39.01 15.91
C SER A 316 -0.03 -38.87 16.58
N THR A 317 -0.02 -38.64 17.90
CA THR A 317 -1.21 -38.56 18.76
C THR A 317 -1.24 -37.32 19.65
N VAL A 318 -0.11 -36.61 19.80
CA VAL A 318 0.02 -35.46 20.70
C VAL A 318 -0.21 -34.15 19.94
N GLU A 319 -0.81 -33.17 20.62
CA GLU A 319 -0.96 -31.81 20.10
C GLU A 319 0.41 -31.14 19.87
N HIS A 320 0.51 -30.28 18.87
CA HIS A 320 1.79 -29.68 18.49
C HIS A 320 2.15 -28.48 19.36
N ASP A 321 3.40 -28.50 19.83
CA ASP A 321 3.93 -27.52 20.78
C ASP A 321 4.66 -26.35 20.11
N TYR A 322 4.99 -26.49 18.83
CA TYR A 322 6.00 -25.67 18.15
C TYR A 322 5.45 -25.13 16.83
N TRP A 323 4.22 -24.64 16.78
CA TRP A 323 3.63 -24.06 15.56
C TRP A 323 4.48 -22.92 15.03
N ASN A 324 4.68 -22.90 13.72
CA ASN A 324 5.55 -21.99 12.97
C ASN A 324 6.96 -21.83 13.59
N ASN A 325 7.53 -22.94 14.04
CA ASN A 325 8.95 -23.03 14.33
C ASN A 325 9.76 -23.07 13.03
N THR A 326 10.98 -22.54 13.05
CA THR A 326 11.91 -22.76 11.93
C THR A 326 12.64 -24.09 12.12
N THR A 327 12.94 -24.78 11.02
CA THR A 327 13.66 -26.07 11.03
C THR A 327 14.66 -26.15 9.89
N VAL A 328 15.90 -26.54 10.21
CA VAL A 328 16.99 -26.73 9.23
C VAL A 328 17.68 -28.08 9.45
N TYR A 329 18.21 -28.66 8.37
CA TYR A 329 19.01 -29.88 8.43
C TYR A 329 20.49 -29.54 8.64
N ASN A 330 21.13 -30.19 9.61
CA ASN A 330 22.56 -30.11 9.84
C ASN A 330 23.29 -31.29 9.19
N PRO A 331 24.06 -31.08 8.11
CA PRO A 331 24.78 -32.18 7.44
C PRO A 331 25.92 -32.77 8.27
N ALA A 332 26.43 -32.05 9.29
CA ALA A 332 27.60 -32.51 10.06
C ALA A 332 27.32 -33.76 10.91
N ASP A 333 26.10 -33.87 11.47
CA ASP A 333 25.68 -35.01 12.30
C ASP A 333 24.30 -35.56 11.93
N SER A 334 23.77 -35.13 10.78
CA SER A 334 22.45 -35.51 10.27
C SER A 334 21.29 -35.18 11.21
N SER A 335 21.44 -34.16 12.07
CA SER A 335 20.36 -33.70 12.94
C SER A 335 19.42 -32.71 12.24
N LEU A 336 18.18 -32.66 12.71
CA LEU A 336 17.27 -31.55 12.47
C LEU A 336 17.40 -30.57 13.63
N ILE A 337 17.65 -29.31 13.31
CA ILE A 337 17.73 -28.23 14.29
C ILE A 337 16.50 -27.37 14.13
N SER A 338 15.76 -27.18 15.22
CA SER A 338 14.56 -26.35 15.22
C SER A 338 14.61 -25.30 16.32
N PHE A 339 14.05 -24.11 16.05
CA PHE A 339 14.00 -23.03 17.02
C PHE A 339 12.63 -22.36 17.06
N GLY A 340 12.22 -21.99 18.27
CA GLY A 340 11.04 -21.16 18.52
C GLY A 340 9.74 -21.93 18.32
N GLY A 341 8.69 -21.19 17.97
CA GLY A 341 7.35 -21.72 17.75
C GLY A 341 6.36 -21.34 18.85
N TYR A 342 5.11 -21.74 18.65
CA TYR A 342 3.99 -21.43 19.52
C TYR A 342 3.16 -22.69 19.81
N GLY A 343 2.69 -22.83 21.05
CA GLY A 343 1.80 -23.92 21.43
C GLY A 343 1.29 -23.73 22.85
N HIS A 344 0.07 -24.19 23.12
CA HIS A 344 -0.56 -24.09 24.45
C HIS A 344 -0.48 -22.67 25.05
N TYR A 345 -0.80 -21.65 24.25
CA TYR A 345 -0.76 -20.22 24.64
C TYR A 345 0.63 -19.66 24.98
N HIS A 346 1.71 -20.36 24.59
CA HIS A 346 3.09 -19.95 24.87
C HIS A 346 3.94 -19.91 23.60
N TYR A 347 4.60 -18.78 23.37
CA TYR A 347 5.76 -18.67 22.47
C TYR A 347 6.98 -19.32 23.11
N LYS A 348 7.89 -19.83 22.28
CA LYS A 348 9.08 -20.58 22.73
C LYS A 348 10.38 -19.95 22.25
N ASN A 349 11.47 -20.13 22.99
CA ASN A 349 12.86 -19.81 22.63
C ASN A 349 13.77 -21.04 22.80
N VAL A 350 13.19 -22.22 22.59
CA VAL A 350 13.89 -23.50 22.75
C VAL A 350 14.53 -23.89 21.42
N LEU A 351 15.81 -24.25 21.47
CA LEU A 351 16.55 -24.90 20.40
C LEU A 351 16.44 -26.42 20.58
N LEU A 352 15.76 -27.08 19.66
CA LEU A 352 15.64 -28.53 19.60
C LEU A 352 16.67 -29.12 18.62
N ARG A 353 17.25 -30.26 18.98
CA ARG A 353 18.02 -31.10 18.06
C ARG A 353 17.49 -32.51 18.07
N SER A 354 16.99 -32.93 16.92
CA SER A 354 16.41 -34.24 16.70
C SER A 354 17.32 -35.06 15.78
N TYR A 355 17.45 -36.36 16.01
CA TYR A 355 18.40 -37.22 15.27
C TYR A 355 17.66 -38.33 14.50
N PRO A 356 16.99 -38.01 13.38
CA PRO A 356 16.11 -38.95 12.66
C PRO A 356 16.80 -40.22 12.13
N PHE A 357 18.13 -40.20 12.02
CA PHE A 357 18.93 -41.28 11.45
C PHE A 357 19.89 -41.94 12.48
N SER A 358 19.67 -41.71 13.78
CA SER A 358 20.49 -42.30 14.83
C SER A 358 19.65 -42.70 16.05
N CYS A 359 20.23 -43.45 16.98
CA CYS A 359 19.60 -43.79 18.26
C CYS A 359 19.78 -42.70 19.34
N ARG A 360 20.33 -41.54 19.00
CA ARG A 360 20.55 -40.44 19.95
C ARG A 360 19.23 -39.77 20.31
N GLU A 361 19.03 -39.53 21.60
CA GLU A 361 17.85 -38.81 22.08
C GLU A 361 17.84 -37.35 21.62
N GLN A 362 16.64 -36.82 21.41
CA GLN A 362 16.42 -35.40 21.13
C GLN A 362 16.88 -34.56 22.32
N SER A 363 17.60 -33.47 22.04
CA SER A 363 18.05 -32.53 23.06
C SER A 363 17.33 -31.19 22.91
N ALA A 364 17.03 -30.53 24.02
CA ALA A 364 16.40 -29.22 24.07
C ALA A 364 17.27 -28.25 24.90
N VAL A 365 17.45 -27.03 24.41
CA VAL A 365 18.21 -25.98 25.11
C VAL A 365 17.45 -24.66 25.00
N THR A 366 17.12 -24.04 26.12
CA THR A 366 16.54 -22.68 26.14
C THR A 366 17.63 -21.65 25.81
N LEU A 367 17.35 -20.77 24.85
CA LEU A 367 18.25 -19.67 24.49
C LEU A 367 17.76 -18.38 25.15
N ASP A 368 18.18 -18.15 26.40
CA ASP A 368 17.70 -17.02 27.23
C ASP A 368 17.99 -15.63 26.62
N ASP A 369 19.04 -15.52 25.81
CA ASP A 369 19.41 -14.29 25.10
C ASP A 369 18.39 -13.89 24.02
N ILE A 370 17.51 -14.81 23.60
CA ILE A 370 16.49 -14.58 22.57
C ILE A 370 15.12 -14.73 23.22
N HIS A 371 14.33 -13.66 23.20
CA HIS A 371 12.95 -13.72 23.71
C HIS A 371 12.10 -14.78 22.96
N PRO A 372 11.16 -15.45 23.65
CA PRO A 372 10.26 -16.42 23.02
C PRO A 372 9.43 -15.86 21.85
N ARG A 373 9.36 -16.63 20.77
CA ARG A 373 8.78 -16.21 19.49
C ARG A 373 8.49 -17.36 18.52
N TYR A 374 7.55 -17.14 17.61
CA TYR A 374 7.23 -18.01 16.46
C TYR A 374 7.43 -17.25 15.15
N SER A 375 7.34 -17.95 14.01
CA SER A 375 7.54 -17.41 12.65
C SER A 375 8.88 -16.68 12.49
N CYS A 376 9.94 -17.26 13.06
CA CYS A 376 11.31 -16.76 12.86
C CYS A 376 11.87 -17.31 11.56
N SER A 377 12.71 -16.53 10.89
CA SER A 377 13.49 -17.04 9.78
C SER A 377 14.77 -17.69 10.28
N SER A 378 15.21 -18.78 9.65
CA SER A 378 16.56 -19.31 9.88
C SER A 378 17.28 -19.81 8.62
N VAL A 379 18.61 -19.87 8.73
CA VAL A 379 19.50 -20.57 7.80
C VAL A 379 20.74 -21.04 8.54
N LEU A 380 21.19 -22.26 8.26
CA LEU A 380 22.42 -22.81 8.80
C LEU A 380 23.56 -22.61 7.79
N VAL A 381 24.61 -21.90 8.21
CA VAL A 381 25.84 -21.73 7.42
C VAL A 381 27.00 -22.27 8.23
N ASP A 382 27.61 -23.35 7.74
CA ASP A 382 28.62 -24.12 8.46
C ASP A 382 28.12 -24.54 9.86
N SER A 383 28.62 -23.93 10.93
CA SER A 383 28.17 -24.19 12.32
C SER A 383 27.37 -23.04 12.93
N LEU A 384 26.97 -22.04 12.16
CA LEU A 384 26.25 -20.86 12.63
C LEU A 384 24.81 -20.89 12.11
N LEU A 385 23.87 -21.03 13.04
CA LEU A 385 22.45 -20.84 12.76
C LEU A 385 22.13 -19.35 12.85
N TYR A 386 21.82 -18.72 11.72
CA TYR A 386 21.30 -17.37 11.69
C TYR A 386 19.81 -17.41 12.03
N LEU A 387 19.36 -16.51 12.90
CA LEU A 387 17.97 -16.38 13.33
C LEU A 387 17.51 -14.94 13.21
N PHE A 388 16.47 -14.70 12.43
CA PHE A 388 15.93 -13.35 12.20
C PHE A 388 14.45 -13.25 12.52
N GLY A 389 14.10 -12.18 13.25
CA GLY A 389 12.74 -11.69 13.40
C GLY A 389 11.81 -12.60 14.20
N GLY A 390 10.57 -12.74 13.73
CA GLY A 390 9.48 -13.48 14.38
C GLY A 390 8.56 -12.60 15.21
N ARG A 391 7.52 -13.20 15.81
CA ARG A 391 6.55 -12.53 16.67
C ARG A 391 6.46 -13.21 18.03
N GLY A 392 6.32 -12.47 19.12
CA GLY A 392 6.21 -13.03 20.46
C GLY A 392 6.40 -11.97 21.55
N CYS A 393 6.73 -12.40 22.77
CA CYS A 393 6.90 -11.49 23.90
C CYS A 393 8.00 -12.00 24.86
N PRO A 394 8.60 -11.13 25.70
CA PRO A 394 9.69 -11.54 26.60
C PRO A 394 9.33 -12.68 27.56
N THR A 395 8.08 -12.76 27.99
CA THR A 395 7.62 -13.79 28.94
C THR A 395 7.21 -15.09 28.27
N GLY A 396 7.05 -15.09 26.94
CA GLY A 396 6.46 -16.18 26.18
C GLY A 396 4.95 -16.33 26.31
N ARG A 397 4.29 -15.66 27.25
CA ARG A 397 2.84 -15.80 27.46
C ARG A 397 2.03 -15.00 26.45
N GLN A 398 1.07 -15.64 25.78
CA GLN A 398 0.26 -15.02 24.73
C GLN A 398 -0.52 -13.81 25.24
N GLU A 399 -1.04 -13.86 26.48
CA GLU A 399 -1.86 -12.79 27.05
C GLU A 399 -1.08 -11.49 27.30
N LEU A 400 0.25 -11.51 27.13
CA LEU A 400 1.12 -10.39 27.40
C LEU A 400 1.72 -9.80 26.12
N SER A 401 1.05 -8.75 25.61
CA SER A 401 1.50 -7.79 24.58
C SER A 401 2.58 -8.33 23.62
N PRO A 402 2.21 -9.25 22.70
CA PRO A 402 3.13 -9.74 21.69
C PRO A 402 3.49 -8.65 20.68
N ARG A 403 4.71 -8.70 20.18
CA ARG A 403 5.23 -7.79 19.15
C ARG A 403 6.01 -8.54 18.09
N ASN A 404 6.20 -7.90 16.95
CA ASN A 404 7.17 -8.37 15.97
C ASN A 404 8.59 -8.00 16.43
N TYR A 405 9.54 -8.87 16.13
CA TYR A 405 10.95 -8.66 16.38
C TYR A 405 11.67 -8.41 15.06
N TYR A 406 12.71 -7.57 15.12
CA TYR A 406 13.52 -7.18 13.96
C TYR A 406 15.01 -7.24 14.29
N ASP A 407 15.39 -8.27 15.03
CA ASP A 407 16.76 -8.56 15.43
C ASP A 407 17.31 -9.82 14.76
N LEU A 408 18.62 -9.79 14.51
CA LEU A 408 19.38 -10.89 13.93
C LEU A 408 20.37 -11.44 14.96
N TYR A 409 20.34 -12.75 15.15
CA TYR A 409 21.28 -13.48 15.99
C TYR A 409 22.03 -14.52 15.16
N THR A 410 23.19 -14.93 15.67
CA THR A 410 23.83 -16.19 15.33
C THR A 410 23.84 -17.09 16.56
N VAL A 411 23.61 -18.38 16.35
CA VAL A 411 23.74 -19.42 17.38
C VAL A 411 24.76 -20.42 16.87
N ASN A 412 25.88 -20.57 17.58
CA ASN A 412 26.85 -21.60 17.25
C ASN A 412 26.33 -22.97 17.72
N ILE A 413 26.00 -23.84 16.78
CA ILE A 413 25.33 -25.12 17.09
C ILE A 413 26.24 -26.13 17.79
N ASN A 414 27.56 -25.91 17.83
CA ASN A 414 28.47 -26.81 18.53
C ASN A 414 28.48 -26.57 20.06
N ASN A 415 28.23 -25.34 20.50
CA ASN A 415 28.32 -24.94 21.91
C ASN A 415 27.14 -24.11 22.43
N ASN A 416 26.12 -23.88 21.60
CA ASN A 416 24.91 -23.11 21.88
C ASN A 416 25.14 -21.63 22.18
N LYS A 417 26.33 -21.09 21.88
CA LYS A 417 26.62 -19.68 22.14
C LYS A 417 25.79 -18.80 21.21
N VAL A 418 24.99 -17.91 21.79
CA VAL A 418 24.22 -16.89 21.09
C VAL A 418 25.07 -15.62 20.92
N THR A 419 24.95 -14.94 19.78
CA THR A 419 25.53 -13.63 19.54
C THR A 419 24.55 -12.78 18.75
N LYS A 420 24.08 -11.70 19.36
CA LYS A 420 23.26 -10.69 18.68
C LYS A 420 24.14 -9.90 17.71
N LEU A 421 23.72 -9.82 16.44
CA LEU A 421 24.42 -9.03 15.43
C LEU A 421 23.89 -7.60 15.40
N TRP A 422 22.57 -7.43 15.34
CA TRP A 422 21.90 -6.12 15.33
C TRP A 422 20.40 -6.24 15.59
N GLY A 423 19.70 -5.11 15.63
CA GLY A 423 18.26 -4.98 15.75
C GLY A 423 17.82 -4.41 17.10
N ASP A 424 17.07 -3.31 17.05
CA ASP A 424 16.48 -2.62 18.18
C ASP A 424 14.97 -2.87 18.32
N ASN A 425 14.43 -3.78 17.49
CA ASN A 425 13.01 -4.08 17.34
C ASN A 425 12.17 -2.92 16.76
N THR A 426 12.80 -2.01 16.03
CA THR A 426 12.13 -1.09 15.10
C THR A 426 12.05 -1.74 13.73
N SER A 427 10.91 -1.60 13.02
CA SER A 427 10.82 -2.10 11.65
C SER A 427 11.88 -1.43 10.76
N PRO A 428 12.70 -2.20 10.02
CA PRO A 428 13.77 -1.65 9.20
C PRO A 428 13.29 -0.97 7.91
N VAL A 429 12.01 -1.13 7.53
CA VAL A 429 11.46 -0.67 6.25
C VAL A 429 10.17 0.16 6.40
N GLY A 430 9.87 0.65 7.60
CA GLY A 430 8.76 1.59 7.83
C GLY A 430 7.36 0.99 7.87
N GLY A 431 7.24 -0.34 7.89
CA GLY A 431 5.97 -1.08 8.05
C GLY A 431 6.19 -2.41 8.78
N ASP A 432 5.18 -2.88 9.51
CA ASP A 432 5.28 -4.11 10.27
C ASP A 432 5.16 -5.34 9.37
N PHE A 433 6.01 -6.33 9.61
CA PHE A 433 5.97 -7.62 8.94
C PHE A 433 6.50 -8.74 9.84
N VAL A 434 6.21 -9.98 9.44
CA VAL A 434 6.80 -11.21 9.97
C VAL A 434 7.54 -11.90 8.81
N PRO A 435 8.75 -12.45 9.02
CA PRO A 435 9.48 -13.14 7.97
C PRO A 435 8.96 -14.57 7.75
N SER A 436 9.26 -15.14 6.58
CA SER A 436 9.11 -16.57 6.31
C SER A 436 10.08 -17.40 7.14
N GLU A 437 9.76 -18.67 7.35
CA GLU A 437 10.51 -19.53 8.28
C GLU A 437 11.93 -19.88 7.84
N ASN A 438 12.20 -19.89 6.54
CA ASN A 438 13.56 -19.96 6.01
C ASN A 438 13.96 -18.63 5.35
N MET A 439 15.26 -18.41 5.32
CA MET A 439 15.91 -17.35 4.55
C MET A 439 17.05 -17.93 3.71
N VAL A 440 17.46 -17.19 2.69
CA VAL A 440 18.53 -17.62 1.78
C VAL A 440 19.78 -16.79 2.04
N TYR A 441 20.88 -17.47 2.37
CA TYR A 441 22.18 -16.84 2.54
C TYR A 441 22.93 -16.73 1.21
N ASP A 442 23.32 -15.51 0.85
CA ASP A 442 24.21 -15.25 -0.29
C ASP A 442 25.64 -15.04 0.21
N ARG A 443 26.51 -16.01 -0.12
CA ARG A 443 27.91 -16.02 0.30
C ARG A 443 28.75 -14.95 -0.37
N GLU A 444 28.46 -14.61 -1.63
CA GLU A 444 29.25 -13.65 -2.39
C GLU A 444 28.97 -12.22 -1.93
N ARG A 445 27.69 -11.91 -1.68
CA ARG A 445 27.25 -10.59 -1.21
C ARG A 445 27.24 -10.46 0.31
N HIS A 446 27.44 -11.55 1.04
CA HIS A 446 27.41 -11.62 2.49
C HIS A 446 26.10 -11.02 3.07
N CYS A 447 24.96 -11.46 2.52
CA CYS A 447 23.64 -10.97 2.86
C CYS A 447 22.62 -12.09 3.03
N LEU A 448 21.45 -11.75 3.58
CA LEU A 448 20.31 -12.66 3.75
C LEU A 448 19.15 -12.15 2.90
N TYR A 449 18.54 -13.04 2.12
CA TYR A 449 17.26 -12.81 1.47
C TYR A 449 16.14 -13.37 2.32
N ILE A 450 15.18 -12.52 2.66
CA ILE A 450 14.10 -12.78 3.60
C ILE A 450 12.79 -12.44 2.90
N TRP A 451 11.89 -13.41 2.79
CA TRP A 451 10.53 -13.12 2.36
C TRP A 451 9.75 -12.62 3.59
N ALA A 452 8.99 -11.54 3.41
CA ALA A 452 8.26 -10.87 4.48
C ALA A 452 6.79 -10.69 4.10
N THR A 453 5.88 -10.80 5.07
CA THR A 453 4.43 -10.55 4.86
C THR A 453 4.09 -9.12 4.44
N LEU A 454 5.08 -8.22 4.40
CA LEU A 454 4.92 -6.83 3.98
C LEU A 454 4.21 -6.75 2.61
N ASN A 455 3.10 -5.99 2.55
CA ASN A 455 2.29 -5.75 1.36
C ASN A 455 1.82 -7.04 0.64
N GLY A 456 1.48 -8.10 1.37
CA GLY A 456 1.06 -9.38 0.76
C GLY A 456 2.23 -10.21 0.21
N GLY A 457 3.45 -9.93 0.65
CA GLY A 457 4.64 -10.73 0.33
C GLY A 457 5.70 -9.96 -0.43
N THR A 458 6.81 -9.61 0.23
CA THR A 458 7.91 -8.86 -0.38
C THR A 458 9.24 -9.51 -0.05
N LEU A 459 10.14 -9.60 -1.04
CA LEU A 459 11.52 -10.03 -0.81
C LEU A 459 12.36 -8.86 -0.32
N LEU A 460 13.03 -9.05 0.81
CA LEU A 460 13.97 -8.12 1.39
C LEU A 460 15.38 -8.72 1.36
N ARG A 461 16.39 -7.87 1.13
CA ARG A 461 17.80 -8.21 1.38
C ARG A 461 18.28 -7.49 2.62
N ALA A 462 18.79 -8.24 3.59
CA ALA A 462 19.44 -7.71 4.79
C ALA A 462 20.95 -7.89 4.69
N ASP A 463 21.71 -6.80 4.80
CA ASP A 463 23.15 -6.85 4.95
C ASP A 463 23.52 -7.32 6.38
N ILE A 464 24.31 -8.39 6.48
CA ILE A 464 24.61 -9.02 7.77
C ILE A 464 25.46 -8.11 8.67
N ALA A 465 26.35 -7.31 8.09
CA ALA A 465 27.28 -6.49 8.86
C ALA A 465 26.64 -5.21 9.41
N THR A 466 25.72 -4.60 8.64
CA THR A 466 25.17 -3.28 8.91
C THR A 466 23.70 -3.29 9.33
N GLY A 467 22.97 -4.38 9.07
CA GLY A 467 21.52 -4.45 9.32
C GLY A 467 20.69 -3.55 8.40
N LYS A 468 21.25 -3.10 7.27
CA LYS A 468 20.51 -2.33 6.27
C LYS A 468 19.66 -3.26 5.40
N PHE A 469 18.42 -2.83 5.17
CA PHE A 469 17.45 -3.55 4.35
C PHE A 469 17.24 -2.86 3.01
N GLU A 470 17.01 -3.65 1.96
CA GLU A 470 16.64 -3.18 0.64
C GLU A 470 15.53 -4.06 0.05
N HIS A 471 14.58 -3.45 -0.66
CA HIS A 471 13.54 -4.17 -1.38
C HIS A 471 14.11 -4.81 -2.65
N MET A 472 13.90 -6.11 -2.80
CA MET A 472 14.43 -6.93 -3.90
C MET A 472 13.34 -7.49 -4.81
N SER A 473 12.08 -7.23 -4.49
CA SER A 473 10.94 -7.59 -5.34
C SER A 473 9.85 -6.52 -5.20
N LEU A 474 8.98 -6.46 -6.20
CA LEU A 474 7.64 -5.90 -5.99
C LEU A 474 6.82 -6.86 -5.10
N PRO A 475 5.75 -6.38 -4.47
CA PRO A 475 4.91 -7.24 -3.65
C PRO A 475 4.23 -8.34 -4.50
N ALA A 476 4.14 -9.54 -3.95
CA ALA A 476 3.42 -10.67 -4.55
C ALA A 476 1.89 -10.46 -4.54
N ASN A 477 1.40 -9.53 -3.71
CA ASN A 477 -0.02 -9.26 -3.49
C ASN A 477 -0.81 -10.53 -3.13
N ALA A 478 -0.17 -11.48 -2.46
CA ALA A 478 -0.82 -12.70 -2.01
C ALA A 478 -1.79 -12.37 -0.87
N ASN A 479 -2.87 -13.15 -0.78
CA ASN A 479 -3.74 -13.09 0.38
C ASN A 479 -2.98 -13.63 1.60
N ILE A 480 -2.76 -12.76 2.58
CA ILE A 480 -2.12 -13.09 3.87
C ILE A 480 -3.12 -13.04 5.03
N ASP A 481 -4.39 -12.77 4.73
CA ASP A 481 -5.48 -12.74 5.69
C ASP A 481 -5.99 -14.16 5.89
N SER A 482 -5.42 -14.85 6.88
CA SER A 482 -5.89 -16.16 7.31
C SER A 482 -5.66 -16.35 8.81
N GLN A 483 -6.48 -17.21 9.44
CA GLN A 483 -6.33 -17.51 10.86
C GLN A 483 -4.99 -18.20 11.16
N THR A 484 -4.60 -19.14 10.29
CA THR A 484 -3.28 -19.75 10.31
C THR A 484 -2.57 -19.44 9.00
N LEU A 485 -1.34 -18.96 9.11
CA LEU A 485 -0.50 -18.61 7.97
C LEU A 485 0.84 -19.31 8.13
N TYR A 486 1.20 -20.13 7.14
CA TYR A 486 2.53 -20.70 7.02
C TYR A 486 3.20 -20.15 5.76
N THR A 487 4.44 -19.67 5.89
CA THR A 487 5.21 -19.12 4.76
C THR A 487 6.64 -19.61 4.78
N ASN A 488 7.16 -19.95 3.61
CA ASN A 488 8.52 -20.45 3.47
C ASN A 488 9.18 -19.92 2.19
N LEU A 489 10.49 -19.73 2.23
CA LEU A 489 11.32 -19.28 1.11
C LEU A 489 12.35 -20.35 0.78
N TYR A 490 12.40 -20.74 -0.48
CA TYR A 490 13.34 -21.72 -1.01
C TYR A 490 14.18 -21.12 -2.14
N TYR A 491 15.33 -21.74 -2.39
CA TYR A 491 16.23 -21.39 -3.48
C TYR A 491 16.60 -22.64 -4.27
N SER A 492 16.48 -22.59 -5.59
CA SER A 492 17.02 -23.59 -6.51
C SER A 492 18.22 -23.01 -7.26
N PRO A 493 19.44 -23.52 -7.03
CA PRO A 493 20.62 -23.13 -7.80
C PRO A 493 20.52 -23.50 -9.28
N GLU A 494 19.95 -24.66 -9.59
CA GLU A 494 19.83 -25.17 -10.97
C GLU A 494 18.86 -24.31 -11.80
N GLN A 495 17.71 -23.96 -11.23
CA GLN A 495 16.72 -23.09 -11.88
C GLN A 495 17.06 -21.60 -11.80
N LYS A 496 18.07 -21.22 -11.00
CA LYS A 496 18.38 -19.81 -10.67
C LYS A 496 17.12 -19.05 -10.27
N SER A 497 16.35 -19.62 -9.33
CA SER A 497 15.09 -19.04 -8.89
C SER A 497 14.88 -19.18 -7.39
N LEU A 498 14.22 -18.19 -6.82
CA LEU A 498 13.62 -18.22 -5.50
C LEU A 498 12.17 -18.67 -5.61
N TYR A 499 11.71 -19.41 -4.60
CA TYR A 499 10.33 -19.86 -4.50
C TYR A 499 9.75 -19.49 -3.14
N SER A 500 8.62 -18.82 -3.13
CA SER A 500 7.85 -18.57 -1.91
C SER A 500 6.64 -19.50 -1.87
N VAL A 501 6.44 -20.16 -0.74
CA VAL A 501 5.24 -20.98 -0.49
C VAL A 501 4.43 -20.30 0.59
N ILE A 502 3.14 -20.14 0.33
CA ILE A 502 2.16 -19.58 1.26
C ILE A 502 1.04 -20.60 1.44
N VAL A 503 0.75 -20.93 2.68
CA VAL A 503 -0.39 -21.79 3.05
C VAL A 503 -1.29 -20.99 3.97
N ASN A 504 -2.46 -20.64 3.44
CA ASN A 504 -3.53 -20.01 4.18
C ASN A 504 -4.46 -21.10 4.68
N SER A 505 -4.70 -21.17 5.98
CA SER A 505 -5.56 -22.20 6.54
C SER A 505 -6.62 -21.61 7.48
N GLU A 506 -7.82 -22.15 7.37
CA GLU A 506 -8.94 -21.88 8.25
C GLU A 506 -8.86 -22.70 9.54
N VAL A 507 -9.70 -22.38 10.52
CA VAL A 507 -9.81 -23.15 11.78
C VAL A 507 -10.32 -24.57 11.53
N SER A 508 -11.12 -24.77 10.48
CA SER A 508 -11.58 -26.09 10.05
C SER A 508 -10.44 -26.99 9.54
N GLY A 509 -9.30 -26.40 9.17
CA GLY A 509 -8.18 -27.08 8.53
C GLY A 509 -8.15 -26.94 7.00
N GLU A 510 -9.25 -26.49 6.39
CA GLU A 510 -9.28 -26.19 4.95
C GLU A 510 -8.18 -25.17 4.63
N SER A 511 -7.38 -25.47 3.62
CA SER A 511 -6.14 -24.76 3.33
C SER A 511 -5.97 -24.52 1.85
N THR A 512 -5.51 -23.33 1.48
CA THR A 512 -5.07 -23.01 0.11
C THR A 512 -3.56 -22.84 0.10
N VAL A 513 -2.90 -23.58 -0.79
CA VAL A 513 -1.46 -23.51 -1.04
C VAL A 513 -1.21 -22.67 -2.28
N ASN A 514 -0.36 -21.66 -2.18
CA ASN A 514 0.14 -20.87 -3.29
C ASN A 514 1.67 -20.97 -3.37
N ILE A 515 2.20 -21.17 -4.57
CA ILE A 515 3.65 -21.18 -4.83
C ILE A 515 3.98 -20.09 -5.83
N PHE A 516 4.87 -19.21 -5.42
CA PHE A 516 5.36 -18.11 -6.24
C PHE A 516 6.81 -18.33 -6.63
N ARG A 517 7.20 -17.88 -7.81
CA ARG A 517 8.57 -17.90 -8.32
C ARG A 517 9.09 -16.49 -8.57
N LEU A 518 10.37 -16.27 -8.30
CA LEU A 518 11.10 -15.06 -8.65
C LEU A 518 12.49 -15.46 -9.16
N ASP A 519 12.99 -14.79 -10.19
CA ASP A 519 14.33 -15.05 -10.72
C ASP A 519 15.44 -14.64 -9.73
N TYR A 520 16.56 -15.37 -9.76
CA TYR A 520 17.72 -15.16 -8.90
C TYR A 520 19.02 -15.02 -9.72
N PRO A 521 19.90 -14.06 -9.42
CA PRO A 521 19.81 -13.11 -8.31
C PRO A 521 18.83 -11.96 -8.61
N PRO A 522 18.00 -11.56 -7.62
CA PRO A 522 17.12 -10.41 -7.80
C PRO A 522 17.93 -9.12 -7.82
N ILE A 523 17.43 -8.12 -8.55
CA ILE A 523 17.97 -6.76 -8.53
C ILE A 523 17.20 -5.89 -7.53
N PRO A 524 17.79 -4.81 -6.99
CA PRO A 524 17.06 -3.92 -6.11
C PRO A 524 15.94 -3.17 -6.83
N VAL A 525 14.78 -3.01 -6.19
CA VAL A 525 13.68 -2.17 -6.70
C VAL A 525 14.15 -0.72 -6.92
N SER A 526 15.02 -0.24 -6.04
CA SER A 526 15.65 1.08 -6.11
C SER A 526 16.44 1.31 -7.41
N SER A 527 16.95 0.24 -8.04
CA SER A 527 17.74 0.34 -9.28
C SER A 527 16.91 0.71 -10.50
N LEU A 528 15.60 0.46 -10.45
CA LEU A 528 14.65 0.80 -11.52
C LEU A 528 14.04 2.20 -11.36
N ALA A 529 14.26 2.83 -10.21
CA ALA A 529 13.62 4.09 -9.88
C ALA A 529 14.35 5.32 -10.44
N GLN A 530 13.57 6.29 -10.93
CA GLN A 530 14.04 7.61 -11.33
C GLN A 530 13.75 8.67 -10.24
N TYR A 531 14.51 8.63 -9.13
CA TYR A 531 14.35 9.60 -8.04
C TYR A 531 14.95 10.99 -8.37
N GLY A 532 14.39 12.04 -7.78
CA GLY A 532 15.01 13.38 -7.75
C GLY A 532 14.95 14.18 -9.06
N ILE A 533 14.10 13.79 -10.00
CA ILE A 533 13.94 14.50 -11.27
C ILE A 533 12.88 15.60 -11.10
N THR A 534 13.30 16.77 -10.62
CA THR A 534 12.52 18.00 -10.82
C THR A 534 12.77 18.46 -12.25
N ALA A 535 11.72 18.63 -13.05
CA ALA A 535 11.83 19.38 -14.30
C ALA A 535 12.54 20.69 -13.99
N ASP A 536 13.64 20.96 -14.68
CA ASP A 536 14.39 22.22 -14.53
C ASP A 536 13.51 23.33 -15.11
N ASN A 537 12.53 23.76 -14.32
CA ASN A 537 11.75 24.96 -14.55
C ASN A 537 12.71 26.11 -14.28
N GLY A 538 13.62 26.34 -15.24
CA GLY A 538 14.52 27.47 -15.31
C GLY A 538 13.76 28.79 -15.50
N PHE A 539 12.79 29.09 -14.64
CA PHE A 539 12.43 30.45 -14.32
C PHE A 539 13.62 31.04 -13.57
N LYS A 540 14.53 31.64 -14.33
CA LYS A 540 15.69 32.35 -13.79
C LYS A 540 15.19 33.40 -12.78
N TYR A 541 15.30 33.08 -11.49
CA TYR A 541 15.04 33.97 -10.35
C TYR A 541 15.72 35.36 -10.48
N GLY A 542 16.69 35.49 -11.38
CA GLY A 542 17.30 36.77 -11.76
C GLY A 542 16.32 37.83 -12.29
N HIS A 543 15.26 37.47 -13.02
CA HIS A 543 14.29 38.47 -13.51
C HIS A 543 13.39 39.00 -12.39
N LEU A 544 12.98 38.15 -11.45
CA LEU A 544 12.19 38.55 -10.29
C LEU A 544 13.02 39.43 -9.33
N LEU A 545 14.30 39.09 -9.11
CA LEU A 545 15.22 39.91 -8.33
C LEU A 545 15.48 41.28 -8.97
N TRP A 546 15.50 41.36 -10.31
CA TRP A 546 15.64 42.64 -11.02
C TRP A 546 14.39 43.52 -10.87
N ILE A 547 13.19 42.93 -10.95
CA ILE A 547 11.91 43.64 -10.73
C ILE A 547 11.81 44.14 -9.28
N ILE A 548 12.16 43.29 -8.30
CA ILE A 548 12.19 43.66 -6.88
C ILE A 548 13.20 44.79 -6.65
N GLY A 549 14.39 44.70 -7.25
CA GLY A 549 15.41 45.76 -7.20
C GLY A 549 14.90 47.10 -7.74
N CYS A 550 14.22 47.09 -8.89
CA CYS A 550 13.61 48.28 -9.46
C CYS A 550 12.50 48.87 -8.57
N MET A 551 11.67 48.04 -7.94
CA MET A 551 10.64 48.49 -7.01
C MET A 551 11.21 49.10 -5.73
N VAL A 552 12.31 48.54 -5.18
CA VAL A 552 12.98 49.10 -4.00
C VAL A 552 13.60 50.47 -4.31
N ILE A 553 14.19 50.65 -5.50
CA ILE A 553 14.71 51.95 -5.94
C ILE A 553 13.59 52.97 -6.14
N ALA A 554 12.45 52.56 -6.72
CA ALA A 554 11.27 53.41 -6.86
C ALA A 554 10.67 53.81 -5.50
N ALA A 555 10.62 52.89 -4.55
CA ALA A 555 10.14 53.17 -3.19
C ALA A 555 11.10 54.07 -2.40
N ALA A 556 12.41 53.88 -2.54
CA ALA A 556 13.42 54.72 -1.89
C ALA A 556 13.42 56.15 -2.45
N THR A 557 13.24 56.31 -3.76
CA THR A 557 13.11 57.63 -4.40
C THR A 557 11.81 58.32 -3.99
N ALA A 558 10.67 57.60 -3.96
CA ALA A 558 9.41 58.14 -3.45
C ALA A 558 9.49 58.53 -1.95
N GLY A 559 10.11 57.70 -1.12
CA GLY A 559 10.33 57.96 0.30
C GLY A 559 11.20 59.19 0.55
N PHE A 560 12.28 59.37 -0.24
CA PHE A 560 13.13 60.56 -0.16
C PHE A 560 12.37 61.86 -0.51
N PHE A 561 11.48 61.82 -1.50
CA PHE A 561 10.64 62.97 -1.86
C PHE A 561 9.56 63.28 -0.80
N ILE A 562 8.99 62.26 -0.13
CA ILE A 562 7.98 62.43 0.92
C ILE A 562 8.60 63.00 2.19
N VAL A 563 9.78 62.53 2.61
CA VAL A 563 10.50 63.04 3.79
C VAL A 563 10.95 64.48 3.58
N ARG A 564 11.38 64.84 2.36
CA ARG A 564 11.78 66.22 2.03
C ARG A 564 10.60 67.20 2.02
N LYS A 565 9.36 66.71 1.86
CA LYS A 565 8.13 67.52 1.88
C LYS A 565 7.48 67.62 3.28
N ARG A 566 7.74 66.67 4.19
CA ARG A 566 7.17 66.66 5.57
C ARG A 566 7.99 67.42 6.61
N ASN A 567 9.27 67.74 6.36
CA ASN A 567 10.10 68.57 7.27
C ASN A 567 9.78 70.08 7.27
N LYS A 568 8.55 70.49 6.94
CA LYS A 568 8.17 71.91 7.01
C LYS A 568 6.97 72.24 7.88
N ARG A 569 6.27 71.28 8.49
CA ARG A 569 5.20 71.59 9.45
C ARG A 569 5.00 70.43 10.42
N GLU A 570 5.28 70.69 11.69
CA GLU A 570 4.35 70.36 12.78
C GLU A 570 4.81 70.99 14.10
N SER A 571 3.85 71.54 14.85
CA SER A 571 3.92 71.57 16.31
C SER A 571 2.51 71.73 16.90
N ALA A 572 2.28 70.99 17.99
CA ALA A 572 1.22 71.06 19.00
C ALA A 572 -0.15 70.43 18.65
N ALA A 573 -0.84 69.67 19.52
CA ALA A 573 -0.60 69.18 20.88
C ALA A 573 -1.66 68.09 21.24
N VAL A 574 -1.42 67.36 22.34
CA VAL A 574 -2.11 66.15 22.86
C VAL A 574 -2.91 66.50 24.14
N THR A 575 -4.07 65.87 24.43
CA THR A 575 -4.42 64.86 25.52
C THR A 575 -5.77 65.28 26.18
N PRO A 576 -6.41 64.58 27.17
CA PRO A 576 -6.57 63.15 27.58
C PRO A 576 -8.08 62.73 27.74
N ALA A 577 -8.51 61.45 27.73
CA ALA A 577 -8.48 60.32 28.70
C ALA A 577 -9.34 60.45 30.00
N GLY A 578 -10.12 59.39 30.31
CA GLY A 578 -10.85 59.17 31.57
C GLY A 578 -11.40 57.73 31.69
N ASP A 579 -11.11 57.09 32.84
CA ASP A 579 -11.29 55.69 33.29
C ASP A 579 -12.72 55.29 33.73
N VAL A 580 -12.95 53.98 34.04
CA VAL A 580 -13.69 53.35 35.20
C VAL A 580 -13.68 51.81 35.01
N VAL A 581 -12.99 50.96 35.81
CA VAL A 581 -13.24 50.31 37.16
C VAL A 581 -14.18 49.08 37.18
N ILE A 582 -13.71 48.03 37.90
CA ILE A 582 -14.20 46.65 38.10
C ILE A 582 -14.93 46.50 39.45
N ALA A 583 -15.91 45.58 39.56
CA ALA A 583 -16.22 44.80 40.78
C ALA A 583 -17.15 43.57 40.49
N PRO A 584 -17.20 42.54 41.38
CA PRO A 584 -17.38 41.11 41.05
C PRO A 584 -18.67 40.47 41.61
N ALA A 585 -18.89 39.16 41.41
CA ALA A 585 -19.93 38.37 42.11
C ALA A 585 -19.51 36.90 42.36
N GLU A 586 -19.95 36.38 43.52
CA GLU A 586 -19.72 35.05 44.11
C GLU A 586 -20.83 34.02 43.76
N GLU A 587 -20.59 32.81 44.29
CA GLU A 587 -21.21 31.46 44.21
C GLU A 587 -22.74 31.31 44.33
N ASP A 588 -23.27 30.19 43.81
CA ASP A 588 -24.33 29.40 44.47
C ASP A 588 -24.40 27.94 43.94
N GLU A 589 -24.57 26.99 44.85
CA GLU A 589 -24.88 25.56 44.64
C GLU A 589 -26.39 25.36 44.38
N SER A 590 -26.77 24.36 43.56
CA SER A 590 -27.89 23.46 43.89
C SER A 590 -27.99 22.25 42.93
N THR A 591 -28.23 21.10 43.55
CA THR A 591 -28.71 19.81 42.99
C THR A 591 -30.18 19.87 42.60
N ASP A 592 -30.61 19.24 41.49
CA ASP A 592 -31.54 18.08 41.53
C ASP A 592 -31.85 17.47 40.14
N THR A 593 -32.20 16.20 40.23
CA THR A 593 -32.58 15.16 39.27
C THR A 593 -33.78 15.52 38.36
N SER A 594 -33.74 15.19 37.06
CA SER A 594 -34.96 14.91 36.27
C SER A 594 -34.70 14.15 34.95
N GLU A 595 -35.61 13.21 34.67
CA GLU A 595 -35.69 12.34 33.47
C GLU A 595 -35.79 13.11 32.13
N PRO A 596 -35.38 12.50 31.00
CA PRO A 596 -35.32 13.20 29.71
C PRO A 596 -36.71 13.43 29.11
N LYS A 597 -37.07 14.71 28.94
CA LYS A 597 -38.21 15.15 28.12
C LYS A 597 -37.82 15.25 26.65
N ALA A 598 -38.71 14.75 25.79
CA ALA A 598 -38.61 14.80 24.33
C ALA A 598 -38.42 16.23 23.78
N LEU A 599 -37.44 16.38 22.88
CA LEU A 599 -37.10 17.59 22.15
C LEU A 599 -38.22 17.98 21.16
N LYS A 600 -38.71 19.22 21.26
CA LYS A 600 -39.42 19.93 20.18
C LYS A 600 -38.55 21.08 19.73
N LEU A 601 -37.92 20.96 18.55
CA LEU A 601 -37.08 22.00 17.96
C LEU A 601 -37.88 22.78 16.90
N LYS A 602 -37.87 24.11 16.96
CA LYS A 602 -38.39 24.98 15.88
C LYS A 602 -37.28 25.24 14.86
N SER A 603 -37.57 24.92 13.60
CA SER A 603 -36.85 25.22 12.34
C SER A 603 -35.32 25.36 12.40
N VAL A 604 -34.62 24.28 12.00
CA VAL A 604 -33.22 24.31 11.59
C VAL A 604 -33.10 25.15 10.31
N ARG A 605 -32.35 26.26 10.33
CA ARG A 605 -32.08 27.09 9.15
C ARG A 605 -30.64 26.85 8.67
N ALA A 606 -30.44 25.80 7.88
CA ALA A 606 -29.18 25.62 7.16
C ALA A 606 -29.34 26.00 5.68
N THR A 607 -28.95 27.23 5.33
CA THR A 607 -28.62 27.64 3.95
C THR A 607 -27.11 27.77 3.79
N PRO A 608 -26.53 27.57 2.59
CA PRO A 608 -25.08 27.41 2.39
C PRO A 608 -24.22 28.69 2.51
N ASP A 609 -24.78 29.83 2.91
CA ASP A 609 -24.12 31.15 2.86
C ASP A 609 -23.84 31.79 4.24
N THR A 610 -23.92 31.03 5.33
CA THR A 610 -23.50 31.51 6.67
C THR A 610 -22.00 31.34 6.89
N GLU A 611 -21.37 32.34 7.52
CA GLU A 611 -19.97 32.24 7.96
C GLU A 611 -19.80 31.01 8.87
N PRO A 612 -18.72 30.22 8.71
CA PRO A 612 -18.49 29.01 9.50
C PRO A 612 -18.34 29.37 10.98
N HIS A 613 -18.94 28.57 11.86
CA HIS A 613 -18.86 28.76 13.31
C HIS A 613 -17.45 28.49 13.84
N TYR A 614 -16.68 27.63 13.17
CA TYR A 614 -15.32 27.28 13.58
C TYR A 614 -14.30 27.55 12.48
N ASN A 615 -13.20 28.21 12.85
CA ASN A 615 -12.02 28.28 12.01
C ASN A 615 -11.08 27.11 12.31
N LEU A 616 -11.37 25.93 11.75
CA LEU A 616 -10.54 24.73 11.94
C LEU A 616 -9.20 24.76 11.16
N SER A 617 -8.89 25.85 10.44
CA SER A 617 -7.67 25.98 9.64
C SER A 617 -6.47 26.56 10.40
N ARG A 618 -6.67 27.01 11.65
CA ARG A 618 -5.63 27.54 12.53
C ARG A 618 -5.96 27.27 13.99
N GLY A 619 -4.94 27.15 14.83
CA GLY A 619 -5.07 26.97 16.27
C GLY A 619 -5.96 25.79 16.66
N SER A 620 -5.91 24.69 15.90
CA SER A 620 -6.89 23.62 16.01
C SER A 620 -6.24 22.24 16.15
N VAL A 621 -6.90 21.37 16.92
CA VAL A 621 -6.64 19.93 16.97
C VAL A 621 -7.88 19.23 16.42
N ARG A 622 -7.69 18.45 15.36
CA ARG A 622 -8.77 17.78 14.64
C ARG A 622 -8.66 16.28 14.78
N PHE A 623 -9.73 15.65 15.26
CA PHE A 623 -9.91 14.21 15.31
C PHE A 623 -10.90 13.75 14.23
N PHE A 624 -11.83 14.60 13.78
CA PHE A 624 -12.78 14.28 12.72
C PHE A 624 -12.14 14.38 11.33
N GLY A 625 -12.25 13.31 10.57
CA GLY A 625 -11.56 13.14 9.28
C GLY A 625 -10.08 12.77 9.40
N GLY A 626 -9.62 12.43 10.62
CA GLY A 626 -8.23 12.03 10.91
C GLY A 626 -7.50 13.00 11.82
N PHE A 627 -6.42 12.53 12.44
CA PHE A 627 -5.59 13.33 13.34
C PHE A 627 -4.82 14.42 12.57
N ARG A 628 -5.20 15.68 12.76
CA ARG A 628 -4.48 16.86 12.23
C ARG A 628 -4.34 17.94 13.28
N VAL A 629 -3.24 18.69 13.22
CA VAL A 629 -2.96 19.79 14.16
C VAL A 629 -2.46 21.01 13.39
N PHE A 630 -3.12 22.14 13.58
CA PHE A 630 -2.76 23.42 12.96
C PHE A 630 -2.27 24.41 14.00
N ASP A 631 -1.17 25.10 13.70
CA ASP A 631 -0.64 26.16 14.56
C ASP A 631 -1.55 27.41 14.51
N LYS A 632 -1.30 28.39 15.38
CA LYS A 632 -2.06 29.66 15.42
C LYS A 632 -2.01 30.48 14.12
N ASN A 633 -1.04 30.22 13.24
CA ASN A 633 -0.87 30.90 11.95
C ASN A 633 -1.56 30.16 10.80
N GLY A 634 -1.96 28.91 11.01
CA GLY A 634 -2.61 28.03 10.03
C GLY A 634 -1.67 27.07 9.30
N GLU A 635 -0.45 26.87 9.80
CA GLU A 635 0.48 25.86 9.30
C GLU A 635 0.12 24.47 9.86
N ASP A 636 0.15 23.44 9.00
CA ASP A 636 -0.05 22.05 9.41
C ASP A 636 1.20 21.52 10.14
N ILE A 637 1.11 21.45 11.46
CA ILE A 637 2.18 20.96 12.33
C ILE A 637 1.99 19.48 12.71
N THR A 638 1.04 18.77 12.10
CA THR A 638 0.83 17.32 12.28
C THR A 638 2.13 16.52 12.16
N PRO A 639 3.03 16.77 11.19
CA PRO A 639 4.30 16.03 11.07
C PRO A 639 5.25 16.18 12.27
N GLN A 640 5.09 17.21 13.10
CA GLN A 640 5.91 17.41 14.30
C GLN A 640 5.52 16.46 15.46
N PHE A 641 4.34 15.85 15.38
CA PHE A 641 3.87 14.88 16.38
C PHE A 641 4.41 13.49 16.07
N THR A 642 5.56 13.16 16.66
CA THR A 642 6.09 11.77 16.69
C THR A 642 5.01 10.78 17.19
N PRO A 643 5.09 9.47 16.88
CA PRO A 643 4.05 8.50 17.25
C PRO A 643 3.64 8.56 18.73
N THR A 644 4.61 8.63 19.65
CA THR A 644 4.34 8.74 21.10
C THR A 644 3.72 10.10 21.48
N LEU A 645 4.12 11.20 20.84
CA LEU A 645 3.51 12.52 21.08
C LEU A 645 2.08 12.59 20.57
N LYS A 646 1.81 12.00 19.41
CA LYS A 646 0.46 11.84 18.85
C LYS A 646 -0.42 11.01 19.81
N GLN A 647 0.05 9.84 20.24
CA GLN A 647 -0.66 9.00 21.20
C GLN A 647 -0.91 9.72 22.53
N LEU A 648 0.09 10.43 23.07
CA LEU A 648 -0.04 11.20 24.31
C LEU A 648 -1.09 12.32 24.20
N LEU A 649 -1.10 13.06 23.09
CA LEU A 649 -2.11 14.10 22.87
C LEU A 649 -3.51 13.49 22.73
N ILE A 650 -3.66 12.42 21.93
CA ILE A 650 -4.92 11.68 21.78
C ILE A 650 -5.41 11.22 23.15
N LEU A 651 -4.54 10.58 23.94
CA LEU A 651 -4.88 10.06 25.26
C LEU A 651 -5.37 11.18 26.21
N LEU A 652 -4.68 12.32 26.24
CA LEU A 652 -5.09 13.46 27.07
C LEU A 652 -6.45 14.01 26.65
N VAL A 653 -6.68 14.19 25.35
CA VAL A 653 -7.95 14.70 24.80
C VAL A 653 -9.10 13.73 25.09
N LEU A 654 -8.95 12.44 24.78
CA LEU A 654 -10.01 11.43 24.98
C LEU A 654 -10.43 11.33 26.45
N TYR A 655 -9.44 11.25 27.35
CA TYR A 655 -9.73 11.12 28.78
C TYR A 655 -10.24 12.43 29.40
N THR A 656 -9.87 13.59 28.87
CA THR A 656 -10.48 14.87 29.26
C THR A 656 -11.94 14.93 28.84
N GLY A 657 -12.28 14.43 27.64
CA GLY A 657 -13.66 14.34 27.18
C GLY A 657 -14.52 13.36 28.00
N LYS A 658 -13.92 12.26 28.49
CA LYS A 658 -14.62 11.28 29.34
C LYS A 658 -14.74 11.70 30.81
N ASN A 659 -13.76 12.43 31.33
CA ASN A 659 -13.73 12.93 32.69
C ASN A 659 -13.06 14.31 32.70
N PRO A 660 -13.72 15.39 33.17
CA PRO A 660 -13.13 16.73 33.23
C PRO A 660 -11.80 16.80 33.99
N MET A 661 -11.56 15.91 34.96
CA MET A 661 -10.27 15.81 35.68
C MET A 661 -9.16 15.19 34.83
N GLY A 662 -9.52 14.48 33.76
CA GLY A 662 -8.63 13.86 32.79
C GLY A 662 -8.16 12.46 33.20
N ILE A 663 -6.95 12.10 32.79
CA ILE A 663 -6.39 10.76 32.98
C ILE A 663 -5.57 10.67 34.28
N PRO A 664 -5.73 9.62 35.11
CA PRO A 664 -4.83 9.32 36.21
C PRO A 664 -3.37 9.13 35.74
N ASN A 665 -2.40 9.65 36.48
CA ASN A 665 -0.98 9.54 36.11
C ASN A 665 -0.49 8.09 35.95
N ASN A 666 -0.91 7.18 36.83
CA ASN A 666 -0.57 5.76 36.75
C ASN A 666 -1.17 5.10 35.50
N LYS A 667 -2.42 5.44 35.15
CA LYS A 667 -3.09 4.94 33.94
C LYS A 667 -2.45 5.48 32.66
N LEU A 668 -2.00 6.74 32.68
CA LEU A 668 -1.24 7.33 31.57
C LEU A 668 0.08 6.57 31.36
N LEU A 669 0.80 6.27 32.44
CA LEU A 669 2.05 5.48 32.36
C LEU A 669 1.78 4.06 31.86
N SER A 670 0.75 3.38 32.37
CA SER A 670 0.44 2.01 31.96
C SER A 670 -0.05 1.90 30.52
N ILE A 671 -0.57 2.99 29.92
CA ILE A 671 -1.01 2.97 28.52
C ILE A 671 0.16 3.27 27.57
N LEU A 672 1.02 4.24 27.88
CA LEU A 672 2.07 4.69 26.96
C LEU A 672 3.45 4.05 27.19
N TRP A 673 3.72 3.60 28.42
CA TRP A 673 5.02 3.07 28.84
C TRP A 673 4.84 1.86 29.79
N SER A 674 3.94 0.95 29.45
CA SER A 674 3.74 -0.32 30.19
C SER A 674 4.98 -1.22 30.22
N ASP A 675 5.87 -1.05 29.25
CA ASP A 675 7.09 -1.83 29.05
C ASP A 675 8.29 -1.29 29.84
N LYS A 676 8.14 -0.19 30.58
CA LYS A 676 9.22 0.46 31.34
C LYS A 676 9.01 0.27 32.84
N GLU A 677 10.11 0.13 33.56
CA GLU A 677 10.11 0.24 35.02
C GLU A 677 9.55 1.61 35.45
N GLU A 678 8.91 1.66 36.62
CA GLU A 678 8.12 2.81 37.06
C GLU A 678 8.89 4.14 37.02
N GLU A 679 10.16 4.14 37.42
CA GLU A 679 11.03 5.33 37.40
C GLU A 679 11.43 5.75 35.98
N ALA A 680 11.70 4.79 35.09
CA ALA A 680 11.98 5.08 33.69
C ALA A 680 10.72 5.58 32.95
N ALA A 681 9.56 5.02 33.26
CA ALA A 681 8.27 5.46 32.74
C ALA A 681 7.95 6.90 33.17
N LYS A 682 8.19 7.24 34.45
CA LYS A 682 8.06 8.62 34.98
C LYS A 682 9.00 9.59 34.26
N ASN A 683 10.25 9.19 34.01
CA ASN A 683 11.23 10.01 33.29
C ASN A 683 10.80 10.26 31.85
N ASN A 684 10.41 9.21 31.11
CA ASN A 684 9.90 9.33 29.75
C ASN A 684 8.68 10.25 29.71
N ARG A 685 7.71 10.05 30.60
CA ARG A 685 6.54 10.93 30.73
C ARG A 685 6.94 12.39 30.89
N ASN A 686 7.91 12.71 31.75
CA ASN A 686 8.33 14.09 31.96
C ASN A 686 8.94 14.71 30.69
N VAL A 687 9.78 13.95 29.98
CA VAL A 687 10.39 14.38 28.71
C VAL A 687 9.32 14.61 27.63
N TYR A 688 8.44 13.63 27.41
CA TYR A 688 7.39 13.72 26.39
C TYR A 688 6.36 14.80 26.73
N MET A 689 6.03 15.02 28.01
CA MET A 689 5.17 16.13 28.42
C MET A 689 5.80 17.50 28.19
N SER A 690 7.12 17.64 28.42
CA SER A 690 7.82 18.88 28.10
C SER A 690 7.80 19.16 26.61
N ARG A 691 8.07 18.15 25.77
CA ARG A 691 7.99 18.25 24.31
C ARG A 691 6.58 18.58 23.83
N LEU A 692 5.57 17.91 24.38
CA LEU A 692 4.17 18.16 24.03
C LEU A 692 3.78 19.59 24.38
N ARG A 693 4.11 20.10 25.57
CA ARG A 693 3.83 21.51 25.94
C ARG A 693 4.44 22.50 24.95
N ASN A 694 5.66 22.26 24.46
CA ASN A 694 6.26 23.11 23.44
C ASN A 694 5.44 23.11 22.13
N LEU A 695 4.94 21.95 21.69
CA LEU A 695 4.06 21.88 20.52
C LEU A 695 2.72 22.58 20.77
N LEU A 696 2.12 22.41 21.95
CA LEU A 696 0.86 23.05 22.32
C LEU A 696 0.95 24.58 22.28
N THR A 697 2.10 25.17 22.65
CA THR A 697 2.30 26.63 22.54
C THR A 697 2.33 27.16 21.10
N GLN A 698 2.60 26.30 20.10
CA GLN A 698 2.50 26.67 18.69
C GLN A 698 1.03 26.74 18.23
N ILE A 699 0.18 25.85 18.77
CA ILE A 699 -1.27 25.82 18.50
C ILE A 699 -1.94 27.09 19.04
N GLY A 700 -1.58 27.52 20.24
CA GLY A 700 -2.13 28.72 20.86
C GLY A 700 -2.23 28.57 22.37
N ASP A 701 -3.34 29.02 22.95
CA ASP A 701 -3.63 28.89 24.37
C ASP A 701 -4.09 27.47 24.75
N VAL A 702 -3.21 26.47 24.58
CA VAL A 702 -3.49 25.08 24.95
C VAL A 702 -2.57 24.66 26.10
N THR A 703 -3.16 24.29 27.24
CA THR A 703 -2.43 23.97 28.47
C THR A 703 -2.76 22.57 28.99
N ILE A 704 -1.80 21.95 29.67
CA ILE A 704 -2.01 20.67 30.37
C ILE A 704 -2.00 20.97 31.86
N GLN A 705 -3.15 20.81 32.52
CA GLN A 705 -3.25 21.00 33.96
C GLN A 705 -3.04 19.67 34.69
N THR A 706 -2.67 19.76 35.96
CA THR A 706 -2.47 18.58 36.81
C THR A 706 -3.09 18.86 38.16
N HIS A 707 -4.13 18.09 38.50
CA HIS A 707 -4.89 18.24 39.74
C HIS A 707 -5.04 16.87 40.40
N ASN A 708 -4.65 16.74 41.67
CA ASN A 708 -4.79 15.52 42.48
C ASN A 708 -4.32 14.21 41.80
N GLY A 709 -3.24 14.28 41.02
CA GLY A 709 -2.68 13.10 40.32
C GLY A 709 -3.36 12.76 38.99
N PHE A 710 -4.31 13.57 38.54
CA PHE A 710 -4.92 13.51 37.21
C PHE A 710 -4.36 14.60 36.30
N ARG A 711 -4.46 14.37 34.99
CA ARG A 711 -4.03 15.32 33.96
C ARG A 711 -5.08 15.47 32.88
N ASN A 712 -5.48 16.70 32.64
CA ASN A 712 -6.38 17.08 31.56
C ASN A 712 -5.68 18.07 30.62
N ILE A 713 -6.30 18.30 29.47
CA ILE A 713 -5.88 19.31 28.50
C ILE A 713 -6.98 20.36 28.37
N CYS A 714 -6.60 21.63 28.37
CA CYS A 714 -7.52 22.76 28.28
C CYS A 714 -7.19 23.58 27.03
N PHE A 715 -8.21 23.85 26.23
CA PHE A 715 -8.15 24.72 25.05
C PHE A 715 -8.77 26.06 25.44
N GLY A 716 -7.96 27.11 25.43
CA GLY A 716 -8.32 28.48 25.77
C GLY A 716 -8.72 29.30 24.55
N GLU A 717 -8.66 30.63 24.69
CA GLU A 717 -9.21 31.55 23.69
C GLU A 717 -8.50 31.41 22.32
N GLY A 718 -9.29 31.34 21.25
CA GLY A 718 -8.77 31.23 19.88
C GLY A 718 -8.21 29.85 19.51
N THR A 719 -8.43 28.82 20.34
CA THR A 719 -8.06 27.44 20.04
C THR A 719 -9.26 26.49 20.11
N VAL A 720 -9.24 25.43 19.30
CA VAL A 720 -10.38 24.50 19.22
C VAL A 720 -9.92 23.04 19.07
N CYS A 721 -10.57 22.15 19.81
CA CYS A 721 -10.49 20.71 19.58
C CYS A 721 -11.87 20.22 19.17
N ASP A 722 -12.01 19.74 17.94
CA ASP A 722 -13.31 19.35 17.37
C ASP A 722 -14.04 18.28 18.22
N TYR A 723 -13.31 17.29 18.73
CA TYR A 723 -13.85 16.25 19.60
C TYR A 723 -14.36 16.81 20.94
N LEU A 724 -13.56 17.59 21.67
CA LEU A 724 -13.98 18.13 22.97
C LEU A 724 -15.14 19.13 22.82
N GLU A 725 -15.10 19.95 21.78
CA GLU A 725 -16.18 20.89 21.49
C GLU A 725 -17.46 20.14 21.12
N SER A 726 -17.38 19.07 20.32
CA SER A 726 -18.56 18.26 20.00
C SER A 726 -19.19 17.63 21.25
N LEU A 727 -18.39 17.10 22.18
CA LEU A 727 -18.90 16.51 23.43
C LEU A 727 -19.63 17.55 24.28
N LYS A 728 -19.09 18.77 24.37
CA LYS A 728 -19.75 19.87 25.05
C LYS A 728 -21.10 20.21 24.40
N LEU A 729 -21.15 20.27 23.07
CA LEU A 729 -22.38 20.57 22.33
C LEU A 729 -23.41 19.45 22.41
N PHE A 730 -23.00 18.19 22.56
CA PHE A 730 -23.91 17.07 22.82
C PHE A 730 -24.66 17.24 24.15
N ASP A 731 -24.03 17.84 25.16
CA ASP A 731 -24.62 18.02 26.49
C ASP A 731 -25.48 19.30 26.59
N GLU A 732 -25.28 20.30 25.70
CA GLU A 732 -25.98 21.59 25.73
C GLU A 732 -27.16 21.67 24.71
N SER A 733 -28.39 21.42 25.19
CA SER A 733 -29.60 21.32 24.34
C SER A 733 -30.19 22.68 23.87
N ASN A 734 -29.66 23.28 22.80
CA ASN A 734 -30.29 24.41 22.10
C ASN A 734 -30.09 24.32 20.56
N SER A 735 -30.99 24.94 19.78
CA SER A 735 -30.99 24.98 18.31
C SER A 735 -29.70 25.54 17.68
N GLU A 736 -29.13 26.60 18.24
CA GLU A 736 -27.87 27.19 17.74
C GLU A 736 -26.65 26.28 17.99
N ASN A 737 -26.69 25.49 19.07
CA ASN A 737 -25.65 24.50 19.37
C ASN A 737 -25.71 23.29 18.42
N LEU A 738 -26.89 22.99 17.87
CA LEU A 738 -27.07 21.91 16.91
C LEU A 738 -26.39 22.22 15.57
N ASP A 739 -26.56 23.44 15.04
CA ASP A 739 -25.92 23.84 13.78
C ASP A 739 -24.39 23.81 13.91
N ARG A 740 -23.87 24.27 15.05
CA ARG A 740 -22.44 24.18 15.41
C ARG A 740 -21.95 22.74 15.51
N LEU A 741 -22.75 21.85 16.10
CA LEU A 741 -22.39 20.44 16.24
C LEU A 741 -22.37 19.74 14.87
N LEU A 742 -23.36 20.00 14.02
CA LEU A 742 -23.43 19.45 12.67
C LEU A 742 -22.26 19.91 11.80
N GLU A 743 -21.82 21.18 11.92
CA GLU A 743 -20.61 21.67 11.24
C GLU A 743 -19.37 20.83 11.57
N LEU A 744 -19.22 20.39 12.84
CA LEU A 744 -18.11 19.54 13.26
C LEU A 744 -18.28 18.10 12.76
N LEU A 745 -19.44 17.48 12.96
CA LEU A 745 -19.70 16.08 12.60
C LEU A 745 -19.56 15.79 11.10
N PHE A 746 -19.89 16.77 10.25
CA PHE A 746 -19.73 16.64 8.79
C PHE A 746 -18.27 16.61 8.31
N ASN A 747 -17.28 16.81 9.20
CA ASN A 747 -15.86 16.64 8.86
C ASN A 747 -15.42 15.17 8.83
N GLY A 748 -16.30 14.22 9.17
CA GLY A 748 -16.10 12.78 9.03
C GLY A 748 -15.80 12.06 10.34
N MET A 749 -15.51 10.75 10.24
CA MET A 749 -15.33 9.89 11.41
C MET A 749 -14.21 10.35 12.35
N MET A 750 -14.35 10.01 13.62
CA MET A 750 -13.35 10.22 14.65
C MET A 750 -12.16 9.27 14.47
N LEU A 751 -10.98 9.83 14.23
CA LEU A 751 -9.68 9.14 14.16
C LEU A 751 -9.70 7.85 13.29
N PRO A 752 -10.17 7.89 12.02
CA PRO A 752 -10.37 6.70 11.19
C PRO A 752 -9.09 5.88 11.02
N ASN A 753 -7.93 6.52 10.88
CA ASN A 753 -6.63 5.85 10.63
C ASN A 753 -5.81 5.65 11.92
N VAL A 754 -6.44 5.57 13.09
CA VAL A 754 -5.76 5.31 14.37
C VAL A 754 -6.23 3.98 14.93
N GLU A 755 -5.34 2.99 14.87
CA GLU A 755 -5.57 1.63 15.37
C GLU A 755 -4.88 1.48 16.73
N LEU A 756 -5.59 1.85 17.80
CA LEU A 756 -5.09 1.75 19.17
C LEU A 756 -6.20 1.20 20.06
N ASP A 757 -5.98 0.06 20.71
CA ASP A 757 -7.01 -0.68 21.46
C ASP A 757 -7.79 0.18 22.47
N TYR A 758 -7.12 1.13 23.13
CA TYR A 758 -7.77 1.99 24.14
C TYR A 758 -8.66 3.08 23.52
N VAL A 759 -8.57 3.33 22.21
CA VAL A 759 -9.33 4.35 21.48
C VAL A 759 -10.67 3.80 20.99
N ASP A 760 -10.77 2.49 20.74
CA ASP A 760 -11.95 1.87 20.12
C ASP A 760 -13.22 2.05 20.94
N SER A 761 -13.14 1.93 22.27
CA SER A 761 -14.29 2.21 23.13
C SER A 761 -14.77 3.66 23.00
N PHE A 762 -13.86 4.63 22.86
CA PHE A 762 -14.24 6.03 22.69
C PHE A 762 -14.86 6.29 21.31
N LYS A 763 -14.34 5.66 20.25
CA LYS A 763 -14.91 5.73 18.90
C LYS A 763 -16.31 5.13 18.86
N SER A 764 -16.53 4.00 19.52
CA SER A 764 -17.84 3.35 19.61
C SER A 764 -18.84 4.20 20.39
N ASP A 765 -18.47 4.68 21.58
CA ASP A 765 -19.32 5.57 22.40
C ASP A 765 -19.70 6.85 21.62
N PHE A 766 -18.75 7.46 20.92
CA PHE A 766 -18.98 8.66 20.13
C PHE A 766 -19.83 8.40 18.89
N SER A 767 -19.58 7.29 18.18
CA SER A 767 -20.34 6.92 16.99
C SER A 767 -21.79 6.62 17.36
N ASN A 768 -22.05 5.92 18.46
CA ASN A 768 -23.41 5.68 18.94
C ASN A 768 -24.16 6.98 19.22
N LYS A 769 -23.55 7.93 19.95
CA LYS A 769 -24.15 9.27 20.19
C LYS A 769 -24.44 10.02 18.88
N THR A 770 -23.54 9.91 17.92
CA THR A 770 -23.67 10.55 16.61
C THR A 770 -24.79 9.91 15.79
N LEU A 771 -24.87 8.57 15.76
CA LEU A 771 -25.92 7.81 15.09
C LEU A 771 -27.30 8.14 15.68
N ASP A 772 -27.43 8.16 17.00
CA ASP A 772 -28.67 8.50 17.69
C ASP A 772 -29.15 9.91 17.34
N LEU A 773 -28.25 10.90 17.40
CA LEU A 773 -28.55 12.28 17.05
C LEU A 773 -28.97 12.40 15.59
N LEU A 774 -28.14 11.93 14.65
CA LEU A 774 -28.37 12.08 13.22
C LEU A 774 -29.63 11.35 12.74
N SER A 775 -29.89 10.15 13.28
CA SER A 775 -31.12 9.39 13.01
C SER A 775 -32.35 10.12 13.56
N SER A 776 -32.25 10.69 14.77
CA SER A 776 -33.35 11.49 15.34
C SER A 776 -33.67 12.74 14.51
N LEU A 777 -32.65 13.34 13.88
CA LEU A 777 -32.83 14.48 12.98
C LEU A 777 -33.51 14.04 11.70
N LEU A 778 -33.09 12.95 11.04
CA LEU A 778 -33.73 12.49 9.79
C LEU A 778 -35.23 12.26 9.91
N ASN A 779 -35.72 11.92 11.11
CA ASN A 779 -37.14 11.73 11.42
C ASN A 779 -37.94 13.05 11.54
N GLN A 780 -37.32 14.22 11.43
CA GLN A 780 -38.00 15.52 11.47
C GLN A 780 -38.47 15.96 10.07
N GLU A 781 -39.74 16.37 9.97
CA GLU A 781 -40.37 16.72 8.68
C GLU A 781 -39.79 18.00 8.04
N ASP A 782 -39.30 18.96 8.84
CA ASP A 782 -38.93 20.32 8.42
C ASP A 782 -37.46 20.49 7.95
N LEU A 783 -36.70 19.41 7.76
CA LEU A 783 -35.30 19.49 7.30
C LEU A 783 -35.17 19.65 5.77
N SER A 784 -34.24 20.51 5.33
CA SER A 784 -33.95 20.71 3.91
C SER A 784 -33.32 19.47 3.27
N ASP A 785 -33.63 19.24 1.98
CA ASP A 785 -33.08 18.12 1.20
C ASP A 785 -31.53 18.09 1.21
N THR A 786 -30.89 19.27 1.18
CA THR A 786 -29.43 19.39 1.24
C THR A 786 -28.86 18.94 2.59
N LEU A 787 -29.55 19.24 3.69
CA LEU A 787 -29.12 18.83 5.02
C LEU A 787 -29.38 17.35 5.25
N LYS A 788 -30.54 16.83 4.81
CA LYS A 788 -30.86 15.39 4.81
C LYS A 788 -29.80 14.57 4.06
N MET A 789 -29.32 15.07 2.91
CA MET A 789 -28.25 14.41 2.16
C MET A 789 -26.93 14.36 2.97
N LYS A 790 -26.50 15.47 3.56
CA LYS A 790 -25.28 15.51 4.38
C LYS A 790 -25.37 14.61 5.61
N ILE A 791 -26.55 14.55 6.25
CA ILE A 791 -26.79 13.65 7.37
C ILE A 791 -26.70 12.20 6.91
N ALA A 792 -27.34 11.81 5.81
CA ALA A 792 -27.27 10.46 5.28
C ALA A 792 -25.83 10.06 4.87
N ASP A 793 -25.07 10.97 4.24
CA ASP A 793 -23.67 10.74 3.91
C ASP A 793 -22.77 10.58 5.14
N THR A 794 -23.11 11.24 6.24
CA THR A 794 -22.39 11.13 7.51
C THR A 794 -22.78 9.84 8.24
N LEU A 795 -24.06 9.48 8.27
CA LEU A 795 -24.53 8.20 8.83
C LEU A 795 -23.83 7.02 8.14
N PHE A 796 -23.71 7.02 6.81
CA PHE A 796 -23.00 5.95 6.09
C PHE A 796 -21.52 5.80 6.46
N GLN A 797 -20.88 6.85 6.98
CA GLN A 797 -19.51 6.75 7.46
C GLN A 797 -19.45 6.07 8.84
N HIS A 798 -20.47 6.21 9.68
CA HIS A 798 -20.52 5.59 11.01
C HIS A 798 -21.15 4.19 10.99
N ASP A 799 -22.12 3.97 10.11
CA ASP A 799 -22.88 2.74 9.93
C ASP A 799 -23.22 2.57 8.44
N PHE A 800 -22.43 1.73 7.76
CA PHE A 800 -22.56 1.54 6.32
C PHE A 800 -23.77 0.67 5.91
N ILE A 801 -24.42 0.00 6.88
CA ILE A 801 -25.68 -0.73 6.69
C ILE A 801 -26.90 0.01 7.29
N ASN A 802 -26.79 1.32 7.48
CA ASN A 802 -27.89 2.14 7.98
C ASN A 802 -29.05 2.27 6.96
N GLU A 803 -30.19 1.66 7.26
CA GLU A 803 -31.36 1.63 6.36
C GLU A 803 -32.01 3.01 6.16
N ASP A 804 -32.04 3.85 7.19
CA ASP A 804 -32.62 5.20 7.12
C ASP A 804 -31.79 6.10 6.20
N ALA A 805 -30.46 6.04 6.34
CA ALA A 805 -29.53 6.75 5.46
C ALA A 805 -29.68 6.29 4.00
N LEU A 806 -29.79 4.98 3.76
CA LEU A 806 -30.05 4.41 2.44
C LEU A 806 -31.34 4.98 1.83
N ARG A 807 -32.42 4.95 2.60
CA ARG A 807 -33.75 5.38 2.17
C ARG A 807 -33.78 6.85 1.77
N ILE A 808 -33.21 7.71 2.61
CA ILE A 808 -33.15 9.14 2.36
C ILE A 808 -32.24 9.46 1.16
N LYS A 809 -31.04 8.87 1.11
CA LYS A 809 -30.06 9.12 0.04
C LYS A 809 -30.58 8.69 -1.33
N CYS A 810 -31.14 7.49 -1.44
CA CYS A 810 -31.70 6.99 -2.70
C CYS A 810 -32.87 7.84 -3.19
N ARG A 811 -33.77 8.28 -2.30
CA ARG A 811 -34.90 9.17 -2.65
C ARG A 811 -34.45 10.54 -3.12
N LEU A 812 -33.51 11.16 -2.41
CA LEU A 812 -32.99 12.48 -2.78
C LEU A 812 -32.28 12.42 -4.13
N LEU A 813 -31.45 11.39 -4.36
CA LEU A 813 -30.80 11.17 -5.66
C LEU A 813 -31.82 10.94 -6.78
N HIS A 814 -32.87 10.17 -6.53
CA HIS A 814 -33.93 9.96 -7.51
C HIS A 814 -34.70 11.25 -7.82
N LYS A 815 -35.06 12.04 -6.79
CA LYS A 815 -35.70 13.36 -6.93
C LYS A 815 -34.84 14.37 -7.72
N GLN A 816 -33.52 14.26 -7.61
CA GLN A 816 -32.55 15.06 -8.37
C GLN A 816 -32.31 14.56 -9.81
N GLY A 817 -33.02 13.51 -10.26
CA GLY A 817 -32.83 12.89 -11.59
C GLY A 817 -31.60 11.99 -11.70
N ARG A 818 -30.91 11.70 -10.59
CA ARG A 818 -29.69 10.88 -10.52
C ARG A 818 -30.00 9.42 -10.19
N THR A 819 -30.97 8.82 -10.88
CA THR A 819 -31.45 7.46 -10.60
C THR A 819 -30.35 6.39 -10.74
N GLY A 820 -29.43 6.53 -11.70
CA GLY A 820 -28.30 5.60 -11.84
C GLY A 820 -27.35 5.62 -10.63
N VAL A 821 -27.17 6.79 -9.99
CA VAL A 821 -26.37 6.90 -8.76
C VAL A 821 -27.12 6.26 -7.59
N ALA A 822 -28.44 6.44 -7.50
CA ALA A 822 -29.27 5.77 -6.49
C ALA A 822 -29.20 4.23 -6.62
N GLN A 823 -29.22 3.70 -7.85
CA GLN A 823 -29.02 2.27 -8.11
C GLN A 823 -27.66 1.78 -7.64
N SER A 824 -26.59 2.54 -7.91
CA SER A 824 -25.24 2.19 -7.46
C SER A 824 -25.12 2.19 -5.93
N VAL A 825 -25.71 3.18 -5.25
CA VAL A 825 -25.73 3.27 -3.78
C VAL A 825 -26.48 2.08 -3.18
N TYR A 826 -27.64 1.74 -3.72
CA TYR A 826 -28.43 0.58 -3.30
C TYR A 826 -27.72 -0.75 -3.54
N ALA A 827 -27.12 -0.95 -4.73
CA ALA A 827 -26.37 -2.17 -5.02
C ALA A 827 -25.16 -2.35 -4.10
N SER A 828 -24.46 -1.25 -3.77
CA SER A 828 -23.35 -1.27 -2.81
C SER A 828 -23.84 -1.65 -1.42
N PHE A 829 -24.94 -1.04 -0.96
CA PHE A 829 -25.56 -1.39 0.33
C PHE A 829 -25.94 -2.87 0.40
N CYS A 830 -26.62 -3.42 -0.62
CA CYS A 830 -27.04 -4.81 -0.61
C CYS A 830 -25.84 -5.78 -0.56
N LYS A 831 -24.72 -5.41 -1.20
CA LYS A 831 -23.47 -6.19 -1.14
C LYS A 831 -22.91 -6.19 0.28
N GLU A 832 -22.81 -5.03 0.93
CA GLU A 832 -22.30 -4.91 2.29
C GLU A 832 -23.24 -5.58 3.31
N TYR A 833 -24.55 -5.41 3.16
CA TYR A 833 -25.58 -6.05 3.99
C TYR A 833 -25.47 -7.58 3.90
N LYS A 834 -25.33 -8.13 2.69
CA LYS A 834 -25.14 -9.58 2.50
C LYS A 834 -23.84 -10.08 3.14
N SER A 835 -22.77 -9.31 3.04
CA SER A 835 -21.49 -9.66 3.66
C SER A 835 -21.55 -9.71 5.20
N LEU A 836 -22.37 -8.86 5.82
CA LEU A 836 -22.50 -8.80 7.28
C LEU A 836 -23.58 -9.72 7.86
N MET A 837 -24.73 -9.81 7.18
CA MET A 837 -25.93 -10.46 7.70
C MET A 837 -26.18 -11.85 7.08
N ASP A 838 -25.31 -12.31 6.19
CA ASP A 838 -25.38 -13.59 5.44
C ASP A 838 -26.77 -13.84 4.79
N SER A 839 -27.44 -12.76 4.40
CA SER A 839 -28.78 -12.78 3.82
C SER A 839 -28.98 -11.60 2.88
N ASP A 840 -29.81 -11.79 1.85
CA ASP A 840 -30.13 -10.71 0.92
C ASP A 840 -31.03 -9.66 1.60
N TYR A 841 -30.79 -8.38 1.31
CA TYR A 841 -31.59 -7.29 1.87
C TYR A 841 -33.06 -7.39 1.45
N PRO A 842 -34.04 -7.37 2.38
CA PRO A 842 -35.43 -7.73 2.09
C PRO A 842 -36.22 -6.71 1.28
N HIS A 843 -35.75 -5.47 1.17
CA HIS A 843 -36.46 -4.40 0.46
C HIS A 843 -35.80 -4.09 -0.88
N SER A 844 -36.56 -4.10 -1.98
CA SER A 844 -36.08 -3.71 -3.30
C SER A 844 -35.83 -2.20 -3.38
N LEU A 845 -35.08 -1.75 -4.39
CA LEU A 845 -34.92 -0.32 -4.66
C LEU A 845 -36.28 0.37 -4.88
N VAL A 846 -37.24 -0.33 -5.50
CA VAL A 846 -38.60 0.20 -5.70
C VAL A 846 -39.30 0.39 -4.35
N ASP A 847 -39.21 -0.59 -3.44
CA ASP A 847 -39.79 -0.50 -2.10
C ASP A 847 -39.22 0.68 -1.29
N ILE A 848 -37.90 0.93 -1.44
CA ILE A 848 -37.24 2.08 -0.82
C ILE A 848 -37.77 3.40 -1.38
N LEU A 849 -37.99 3.48 -2.70
CA LEU A 849 -38.47 4.70 -3.36
C LEU A 849 -39.96 4.97 -3.10
N GLU A 850 -40.79 3.92 -2.97
CA GLU A 850 -42.26 4.05 -2.86
C GLU A 850 -42.79 4.09 -1.43
N SER A 851 -42.04 3.60 -0.44
CA SER A 851 -42.54 3.53 0.93
C SER A 851 -42.78 4.94 1.54
N ARG A 852 -43.95 5.19 2.16
CA ARG A 852 -44.21 6.50 2.79
C ARG A 852 -43.35 6.70 4.05
N PRO A 853 -43.02 7.96 4.43
CA PRO A 853 -42.32 8.24 5.68
C PRO A 853 -43.05 7.62 6.87
#